data_AF-A0A9E0MBD9-F1
#
_entry.id   AF-A0A9E0MBD9-F1
#
_cell.length_a   1.000
_cell.length_b   1.000
_cell.length_c   1.000
_cell.angle_alpha   90.00
_cell.angle_beta   90.00
_cell.angle_gamma   90.00
#
_symmetry.space_group_name_H-M   'P 1'
#
loop_
_entity.id
_entity.type
_entity.pdbx_description
1 polymer ?
#
loop_
_entity_poly.entity_id
_entity_poly.type
_entity_poly.pdbx_seq_one_letter_code
_entity_poly.pdbx_strand_id
1 'polypeptide(L)'
;MDLNTLATGILGRNTGHKDDGQISHGLNLVLKLKDPSQMPLLLIGIAQIQRKINAGLGELNFVHFARFLPTHDNSALQVITEFDGPLAPYVLDFAIEIGDVFDMLLGFTEGTEHIVPVAEHPAEFLAFVIAHNTVTVAPGFSFPDWPLYAAYPERTVLDIIGARDDLPTPKADRWATPVELDDVQGNILRGYRAQHATHFLLGVIDAARARAWLADKATSDAGSPGEVLKLMSSKIWGIGTKPELMVNVGLTYAGMVALEIRDSWRALFPEAFKQGPVERASDNFDVGENAPENWWLGGPGEEKGIHVVVSLYYKSGPEANFDAAAKALVGSLAGGGLDLLSRHDAAYHNGKSWFGYADGIANPRIAVACPVPGAKVDLQPAASAGEFVLGAAYRNIYGGPSLGTLPAALATNGSFCAIRVLAQDTGSFQDFLIAEAARLNVRPDWLAAKLMGRWYDGAPLSLHPDIAPADPHEHKRNDFDYGPSYEYPDTAMDHGGQRCPVGAHIRRSNPRTSRVAGARYTRRLMRRGMHYVKEITDTQGTHEELGLFGMFICADLERQFEFIQRQWINGDRFTAGLSGARDPIIGTPLGENDAFEIPVPNGPSLKVKLPQFVRTRGSLYLFMPGLRALRDLETFATSDPPAPALVLAAAAVAPREASLSAREREAPARKSIALTRADFLKIAIASTGIRIDGQASPRSSRSASASATRSLAFDTRRRDFQMNPYPVFAEFRKHERVHYSALYDGWFVFGYDNVVRVCTEDANFSAAKLDDTDPRGLFTLDEPEHGAVRLSVASAWRKAAIDTKALVENAINDALAAIGSRCAFDLVDDFARPVPRDVYFDILGGRGIDPAQRKVLDALARRIMKHHDHTLDELQRLVELQTAQELGEQLLQMLTDAADPSSTYKGSFLAHLVKEVDGFGGSMDLMTAVVTLINLTVAGYLSVEFLLATGIRRLLLDDHAGWDFVKANPDRLPDYLAEMRRTEHALSVIDRFAKQDLVMVNAGARDVRIPQGARVFGVLASANRDELVFGPDADEFKPGRPNADLHLGLGYGTHACMGRALEQLITEPTITRLATAMPGLRLQSAAQPPWFDNFYFRSFDHLAVTLK
;
A
#
# COMPACT_ATOMS: atom_id res chain seq x y z
N MET A 1 -9.04 45.76 35.82
CA MET A 1 -9.52 44.79 36.83
C MET A 1 -8.36 43.83 37.09
N ASP A 2 -8.12 43.43 38.34
CA ASP A 2 -6.77 42.99 38.74
C ASP A 2 -6.42 41.54 38.37
N LEU A 3 -5.15 41.31 38.01
CA LEU A 3 -4.64 40.07 37.40
C LEU A 3 -4.74 38.83 38.32
N ASN A 4 -4.77 39.04 39.63
CA ASN A 4 -4.78 37.95 40.61
C ASN A 4 -6.10 37.17 40.70
N THR A 5 -7.23 37.69 40.18
CA THR A 5 -8.57 37.11 40.42
C THR A 5 -8.98 36.01 39.42
N LEU A 6 -8.27 35.86 38.29
CA LEU A 6 -8.48 34.76 37.33
C LEU A 6 -7.72 33.47 37.70
N ALA A 7 -6.74 33.55 38.59
CA ALA A 7 -5.75 32.49 38.85
C ALA A 7 -6.23 31.35 39.77
N THR A 8 -7.48 31.37 40.26
CA THR A 8 -7.95 30.47 41.34
C THR A 8 -9.20 29.63 41.02
N GLY A 9 -9.67 29.65 39.76
CA GLY A 9 -10.93 29.00 39.37
C GLY A 9 -10.89 27.49 39.12
N ILE A 10 -9.97 26.99 38.26
CA ILE A 10 -10.06 25.64 37.68
C ILE A 10 -8.73 24.86 37.70
N LEU A 11 -8.00 24.94 38.82
CA LEU A 11 -6.95 23.97 39.19
C LEU A 11 -7.22 23.46 40.61
N GLY A 12 -8.34 22.73 40.76
CA GLY A 12 -9.03 22.55 42.05
C GLY A 12 -9.19 21.11 42.58
N ARG A 13 -8.78 20.07 41.85
CA ARG A 13 -8.68 18.68 42.38
C ARG A 13 -7.74 17.80 41.56
N ASN A 14 -6.45 18.09 41.65
CA ASN A 14 -5.40 17.24 41.09
C ASN A 14 -5.12 16.05 42.03
N THR A 15 -5.27 14.81 41.54
CA THR A 15 -4.81 13.59 42.25
C THR A 15 -3.66 12.89 41.52
N GLY A 16 -2.74 13.69 40.98
CA GLY A 16 -1.33 13.37 40.87
C GLY A 16 -0.92 12.47 39.70
N HIS A 17 -0.52 13.10 38.61
CA HIS A 17 0.88 13.00 38.20
C HIS A 17 1.41 14.38 37.77
N LYS A 18 2.72 14.48 37.55
CA LYS A 18 3.48 15.72 37.41
C LYS A 18 3.85 16.03 35.96
N ASP A 19 4.02 17.33 35.72
CA ASP A 19 4.93 18.00 34.80
C ASP A 19 4.94 17.55 33.31
N ASP A 20 4.40 18.47 32.48
CA ASP A 20 4.99 19.02 31.24
C ASP A 20 5.19 18.14 29.99
N GLY A 21 4.45 18.49 28.94
CA GLY A 21 4.59 17.93 27.59
C GLY A 21 3.63 18.49 26.53
N GLN A 22 3.06 19.69 26.73
CA GLN A 22 2.12 20.34 25.79
C GLN A 22 2.69 21.63 25.21
N ILE A 23 2.30 21.91 23.96
CA ILE A 23 2.81 22.92 23.03
C ILE A 23 1.58 23.45 22.25
N SER A 24 1.60 24.71 21.82
CA SER A 24 0.64 25.44 20.97
C SER A 24 -0.61 26.12 21.60
N HIS A 25 -0.84 27.37 21.16
CA HIS A 25 -2.02 28.24 21.26
C HIS A 25 -2.37 28.79 19.85
N GLY A 26 -3.60 29.30 19.62
CA GLY A 26 -4.05 29.76 18.29
C GLY A 26 -4.59 31.19 18.20
N LEU A 27 -4.53 31.78 17.01
CA LEU A 27 -5.09 33.08 16.59
C LEU A 27 -5.81 32.95 15.22
N ASN A 28 -6.94 33.63 15.04
CA ASN A 28 -7.64 33.77 13.75
C ASN A 28 -8.14 35.23 13.57
N LEU A 29 -7.34 36.05 12.89
CA LEU A 29 -7.58 37.47 12.66
C LEU A 29 -8.31 37.71 11.32
N VAL A 30 -9.43 38.45 11.32
CA VAL A 30 -10.22 38.72 10.10
C VAL A 30 -10.02 40.15 9.61
N LEU A 31 -9.47 40.30 8.39
CA LEU A 31 -9.17 41.59 7.74
C LEU A 31 -10.13 41.84 6.56
N LYS A 32 -11.12 42.72 6.73
CA LYS A 32 -12.11 43.03 5.68
C LYS A 32 -11.54 43.99 4.62
N LEU A 33 -11.63 43.68 3.32
CA LEU A 33 -11.06 44.50 2.26
C LEU A 33 -11.87 45.78 1.99
N LYS A 34 -11.19 46.83 1.51
CA LYS A 34 -11.81 48.06 0.96
C LYS A 34 -12.56 47.81 -0.37
N ASP A 35 -12.11 46.83 -1.16
CA ASP A 35 -12.68 46.47 -2.46
C ASP A 35 -12.50 44.96 -2.71
N PRO A 36 -13.59 44.15 -2.75
CA PRO A 36 -13.51 42.71 -2.99
C PRO A 36 -12.89 42.32 -4.33
N SER A 37 -12.96 43.19 -5.34
CA SER A 37 -12.37 42.92 -6.66
C SER A 37 -10.83 42.91 -6.65
N GLN A 38 -10.22 43.44 -5.59
CA GLN A 38 -8.76 43.47 -5.40
C GLN A 38 -8.21 42.23 -4.71
N MET A 39 -9.06 41.30 -4.23
CA MET A 39 -8.60 40.06 -3.60
C MET A 39 -7.61 39.25 -4.46
N PRO A 40 -7.77 39.08 -5.78
CA PRO A 40 -6.76 38.40 -6.60
C PRO A 40 -5.41 39.12 -6.59
N LEU A 41 -5.41 40.46 -6.55
CA LEU A 41 -4.21 41.29 -6.48
C LEU A 41 -3.52 41.18 -5.11
N LEU A 42 -4.30 41.16 -4.02
CA LEU A 42 -3.82 40.93 -2.66
C LEU A 42 -3.20 39.54 -2.49
N LEU A 43 -3.86 38.49 -3.00
CA LEU A 43 -3.35 37.11 -2.97
C LEU A 43 -2.07 36.95 -3.82
N ILE A 44 -1.97 37.64 -4.95
CA ILE A 44 -0.71 37.72 -5.74
C ILE A 44 0.39 38.43 -4.94
N GLY A 45 0.08 39.53 -4.25
CA GLY A 45 1.02 40.23 -3.37
C GLY A 45 1.54 39.34 -2.25
N ILE A 46 0.65 38.64 -1.55
CA ILE A 46 1.00 37.67 -0.49
C ILE A 46 1.88 36.54 -1.04
N ALA A 47 1.52 35.96 -2.18
CA ALA A 47 2.32 34.92 -2.82
C ALA A 47 3.73 35.40 -3.23
N GLN A 48 3.88 36.66 -3.66
CA GLN A 48 5.17 37.26 -3.97
C GLN A 48 6.04 37.48 -2.72
N ILE A 49 5.45 37.89 -1.58
CA ILE A 49 6.20 38.11 -0.32
C ILE A 49 6.25 36.89 0.61
N GLN A 50 5.67 35.74 0.23
CA GLN A 50 5.58 34.53 1.07
C GLN A 50 6.93 34.07 1.65
N ARG A 51 8.05 34.29 0.93
CA ARG A 51 9.40 34.00 1.47
C ARG A 51 9.82 34.95 2.59
N LYS A 52 9.38 36.22 2.57
CA LYS A 52 9.64 37.20 3.64
C LYS A 52 8.80 36.90 4.87
N ILE A 53 7.53 36.53 4.66
CA ILE A 53 6.62 36.03 5.69
C ILE A 53 7.24 34.80 6.39
N ASN A 54 7.61 33.77 5.63
CA ASN A 54 8.20 32.55 6.19
C ASN A 54 9.56 32.77 6.88
N ALA A 55 10.30 33.82 6.54
CA ALA A 55 11.55 34.17 7.20
C ALA A 55 11.31 34.81 8.58
N GLY A 56 10.45 35.83 8.68
CA GLY A 56 10.11 36.45 9.96
C GLY A 56 9.41 35.49 10.93
N LEU A 57 8.56 34.60 10.42
CA LEU A 57 7.99 33.48 11.19
C LEU A 57 9.04 32.47 11.69
N GLY A 58 10.24 32.44 11.09
CA GLY A 58 11.35 31.56 11.49
C GLY A 58 12.28 32.17 12.55
N GLU A 59 12.42 33.50 12.58
CA GLU A 59 13.10 34.21 13.68
C GLU A 59 12.25 34.21 14.97
N LEU A 60 10.92 34.24 14.81
CA LEU A 60 9.98 34.10 15.91
C LEU A 60 9.89 32.62 16.35
N ASN A 61 10.81 32.24 17.26
CA ASN A 61 11.11 30.89 17.76
C ASN A 61 9.94 30.12 18.45
N PHE A 62 8.72 30.63 18.35
CA PHE A 62 7.51 30.15 19.03
C PHE A 62 6.28 30.28 18.11
N VAL A 63 6.45 30.17 16.78
CA VAL A 63 5.33 30.16 15.81
C VAL A 63 5.37 28.89 14.97
N HIS A 64 4.29 28.10 15.00
CA HIS A 64 4.24 26.78 14.37
C HIS A 64 3.80 26.84 12.91
N PHE A 65 2.86 27.74 12.57
CA PHE A 65 2.48 28.06 11.19
C PHE A 65 1.66 29.35 11.12
N ALA A 66 1.58 29.97 9.94
CA ALA A 66 0.56 30.97 9.61
C ALA A 66 -0.04 30.71 8.20
N ARG A 67 -1.32 31.07 8.02
CA ARG A 67 -2.12 30.89 6.80
C ARG A 67 -2.91 32.16 6.50
N PHE A 68 -2.94 32.57 5.23
CA PHE A 68 -3.76 33.68 4.73
C PHE A 68 -4.84 33.11 3.81
N LEU A 69 -6.11 33.35 4.14
CA LEU A 69 -7.26 32.67 3.52
C LEU A 69 -8.33 33.67 3.07
N PRO A 70 -8.67 33.75 1.78
CA PRO A 70 -9.74 34.63 1.29
C PRO A 70 -11.11 34.06 1.68
N THR A 71 -12.05 34.95 1.99
CA THR A 71 -13.48 34.59 2.11
C THR A 71 -14.09 34.27 0.75
N HIS A 72 -15.14 33.45 0.75
CA HIS A 72 -15.76 32.89 -0.46
C HIS A 72 -16.45 33.95 -1.36
N ASP A 73 -16.71 35.15 -0.84
CA ASP A 73 -17.22 36.32 -1.57
C ASP A 73 -16.12 37.34 -1.92
N ASN A 74 -14.86 37.04 -1.59
CA ASN A 74 -13.69 37.91 -1.67
C ASN A 74 -13.73 39.18 -0.79
N SER A 75 -14.67 39.34 0.15
CA SER A 75 -14.82 40.60 0.91
C SER A 75 -13.86 40.76 2.09
N ALA A 76 -13.22 39.69 2.55
CA ALA A 76 -12.26 39.69 3.64
C ALA A 76 -11.16 38.61 3.49
N LEU A 77 -10.02 38.82 4.12
CA LEU A 77 -8.89 37.91 4.24
C LEU A 77 -8.72 37.50 5.71
N GLN A 78 -8.72 36.21 6.02
CA GLN A 78 -8.43 35.68 7.35
C GLN A 78 -6.93 35.34 7.49
N VAL A 79 -6.39 35.51 8.70
CA VAL A 79 -5.01 35.17 9.07
C VAL A 79 -5.03 34.22 10.26
N ILE A 80 -4.76 32.93 10.01
CA ILE A 80 -4.86 31.85 11.00
C ILE A 80 -3.46 31.33 11.33
N THR A 81 -3.11 31.21 12.61
CA THR A 81 -1.74 30.92 13.05
C THR A 81 -1.72 30.29 14.44
N GLU A 82 -0.73 29.41 14.68
CA GLU A 82 -0.48 28.76 15.97
C GLU A 82 0.91 29.13 16.51
N PHE A 83 1.01 29.28 17.84
CA PHE A 83 2.19 29.83 18.52
C PHE A 83 2.29 29.38 19.99
N ASP A 84 3.49 29.44 20.58
CA ASP A 84 3.71 29.16 22.01
C ASP A 84 3.76 30.44 22.86
N GLY A 85 3.33 30.31 24.12
CA GLY A 85 3.37 31.41 25.09
C GLY A 85 2.21 32.42 24.99
N PRO A 86 2.27 33.54 25.72
CA PRO A 86 1.12 34.44 25.85
C PRO A 86 0.88 35.29 24.59
N LEU A 87 -0.40 35.48 24.23
CA LEU A 87 -0.84 36.19 23.02
C LEU A 87 -0.29 37.62 22.88
N ALA A 88 -0.18 38.38 23.97
CA ALA A 88 0.20 39.79 23.89
C ALA A 88 1.69 40.01 23.51
N PRO A 89 2.68 39.34 24.15
CA PRO A 89 4.05 39.26 23.64
C PRO A 89 4.11 38.87 22.15
N TYR A 90 3.49 37.74 21.79
CA TYR A 90 3.48 37.22 20.42
C TYR A 90 3.02 38.26 19.37
N VAL A 91 1.91 38.98 19.60
CA VAL A 91 1.43 40.01 18.65
C VAL A 91 2.34 41.25 18.61
N LEU A 92 2.99 41.59 19.73
CA LEU A 92 3.94 42.71 19.77
C LEU A 92 5.27 42.38 19.07
N ASP A 93 5.76 41.15 19.22
CA ASP A 93 6.96 40.66 18.51
C ASP A 93 6.69 40.60 16.99
N PHE A 94 5.48 40.19 16.58
CA PHE A 94 5.02 40.28 15.18
C PHE A 94 5.03 41.72 14.63
N ALA A 95 4.63 42.71 15.43
CA ALA A 95 4.61 44.11 15.03
C ALA A 95 6.03 44.70 14.83
N ILE A 96 7.04 44.11 15.47
CA ILE A 96 8.45 44.47 15.32
C ILE A 96 9.07 43.76 14.12
N GLU A 97 8.98 42.43 14.04
CA GLU A 97 9.72 41.63 13.05
C GLU A 97 9.06 41.58 11.66
N ILE A 98 7.72 41.62 11.57
CA ILE A 98 6.98 41.62 10.28
C ILE A 98 5.91 42.70 10.20
N GLY A 99 6.09 43.83 10.91
CA GLY A 99 5.18 44.99 10.83
C GLY A 99 4.92 45.45 9.39
N ASP A 100 5.94 45.43 8.52
CA ASP A 100 5.81 45.87 7.11
C ASP A 100 4.95 44.92 6.24
N VAL A 101 4.86 43.64 6.62
CA VAL A 101 3.92 42.69 6.01
C VAL A 101 2.49 43.07 6.38
N PHE A 102 2.25 43.42 7.65
CA PHE A 102 0.94 43.87 8.09
C PHE A 102 0.59 45.26 7.54
N ASP A 103 1.53 46.18 7.38
CA ASP A 103 1.29 47.47 6.71
C ASP A 103 0.76 47.27 5.28
N MET A 104 1.31 46.31 4.54
CA MET A 104 0.81 45.94 3.20
C MET A 104 -0.62 45.40 3.28
N LEU A 105 -0.88 44.40 4.14
CA LEU A 105 -2.20 43.78 4.30
C LEU A 105 -3.27 44.79 4.77
N LEU A 106 -2.94 45.60 5.77
CA LEU A 106 -3.81 46.62 6.34
C LEU A 106 -4.07 47.77 5.36
N GLY A 107 -3.16 48.06 4.42
CA GLY A 107 -3.38 49.02 3.33
C GLY A 107 -4.60 48.69 2.45
N PHE A 108 -4.85 47.39 2.22
CA PHE A 108 -6.03 46.88 1.51
C PHE A 108 -7.28 46.70 2.42
N THR A 109 -7.13 46.88 3.74
CA THR A 109 -8.17 46.58 4.75
C THR A 109 -8.99 47.83 5.14
N GLU A 110 -10.27 47.68 5.41
CA GLU A 110 -11.18 48.78 5.77
C GLU A 110 -10.92 49.30 7.21
N GLY A 111 -10.86 50.63 7.37
CA GLY A 111 -10.83 51.31 8.68
C GLY A 111 -9.48 51.35 9.41
N THR A 112 -8.45 50.69 8.90
CA THR A 112 -7.13 50.47 9.52
C THR A 112 -6.12 51.62 9.37
N GLU A 113 -6.52 52.73 8.75
CA GLU A 113 -5.64 53.79 8.23
C GLU A 113 -4.89 54.61 9.29
N HIS A 114 -5.20 54.39 10.57
CA HIS A 114 -4.59 55.03 11.74
C HIS A 114 -3.67 54.07 12.54
N ILE A 115 -3.51 52.83 12.07
CA ILE A 115 -2.73 51.75 12.71
C ILE A 115 -1.42 51.48 11.92
N VAL A 116 -1.32 52.02 10.71
CA VAL A 116 -0.19 51.87 9.79
C VAL A 116 0.68 53.14 9.85
N PRO A 117 1.99 53.08 10.16
CA PRO A 117 2.81 51.88 10.28
C PRO A 117 2.65 51.13 11.62
N VAL A 118 2.47 49.81 11.55
CA VAL A 118 2.21 48.91 12.69
C VAL A 118 3.34 48.96 13.73
N ALA A 119 4.58 49.17 13.30
CA ALA A 119 5.75 49.27 14.18
C ALA A 119 5.78 50.56 15.03
N GLU A 120 5.13 51.65 14.58
CA GLU A 120 4.98 52.89 15.35
C GLU A 120 3.71 52.86 16.24
N HIS A 121 2.72 52.05 15.87
CA HIS A 121 1.42 51.91 16.54
C HIS A 121 1.14 50.51 17.16
N PRO A 122 2.11 49.81 17.79
CA PRO A 122 1.97 48.38 18.10
C PRO A 122 0.93 48.07 19.19
N ALA A 123 0.63 49.01 20.10
CA ALA A 123 -0.43 48.85 21.09
C ALA A 123 -1.83 48.95 20.47
N GLU A 124 -1.99 49.78 19.44
CA GLU A 124 -3.23 49.97 18.69
C GLU A 124 -3.43 48.82 17.69
N PHE A 125 -2.35 48.31 17.10
CA PHE A 125 -2.34 47.03 16.38
C PHE A 125 -2.70 45.85 17.28
N LEU A 126 -2.12 45.71 18.49
CA LEU A 126 -2.51 44.68 19.46
C LEU A 126 -4.00 44.77 19.82
N ALA A 127 -4.53 45.97 20.05
CA ALA A 127 -5.95 46.17 20.33
C ALA A 127 -6.84 45.80 19.14
N PHE A 128 -6.44 46.18 17.91
CA PHE A 128 -7.12 45.79 16.68
C PHE A 128 -7.10 44.26 16.47
N VAL A 129 -5.95 43.62 16.68
CA VAL A 129 -5.79 42.17 16.58
C VAL A 129 -6.64 41.47 17.62
N ILE A 130 -6.69 41.93 18.88
CA ILE A 130 -7.59 41.36 19.90
C ILE A 130 -9.07 41.54 19.51
N ALA A 131 -9.45 42.69 18.96
CA ALA A 131 -10.83 42.98 18.57
C ALA A 131 -11.32 42.19 17.33
N HIS A 132 -10.41 41.79 16.44
CA HIS A 132 -10.71 41.05 15.21
C HIS A 132 -10.19 39.60 15.21
N ASN A 133 -9.57 39.15 16.32
CA ASN A 133 -9.23 37.76 16.58
C ASN A 133 -10.48 37.01 17.05
N THR A 134 -10.94 36.09 16.22
CA THR A 134 -12.17 35.32 16.42
C THR A 134 -11.99 34.06 17.26
N VAL A 135 -10.81 33.84 17.85
CA VAL A 135 -10.55 32.69 18.74
C VAL A 135 -11.19 32.89 20.11
N THR A 136 -12.47 32.52 20.23
CA THR A 136 -12.97 31.88 21.45
C THR A 136 -14.06 30.86 21.10
N VAL A 137 -13.74 29.57 21.25
CA VAL A 137 -14.76 28.51 21.32
C VAL A 137 -15.48 28.65 22.65
N ALA A 138 -16.71 29.18 22.62
CA ALA A 138 -17.56 29.33 23.81
C ALA A 138 -18.74 28.35 23.76
N PRO A 139 -19.08 27.65 24.86
CA PRO A 139 -20.00 26.51 24.86
C PRO A 139 -21.47 26.95 24.69
N GLY A 140 -21.88 27.16 23.44
CA GLY A 140 -23.23 27.57 23.09
C GLY A 140 -23.44 27.99 21.64
N PHE A 141 -22.36 28.34 20.90
CA PHE A 141 -22.42 28.64 19.47
C PHE A 141 -21.30 27.91 18.71
N SER A 142 -21.56 26.66 18.32
CA SER A 142 -20.78 25.94 17.31
C SER A 142 -21.59 25.85 16.02
N PHE A 143 -21.39 26.81 15.11
CA PHE A 143 -21.75 26.59 13.70
C PHE A 143 -20.90 25.42 13.16
N PRO A 144 -21.45 24.52 12.33
CA PRO A 144 -21.07 23.11 12.43
C PRO A 144 -19.76 22.68 11.73
N ASP A 145 -18.70 23.49 11.70
CA ASP A 145 -17.49 23.35 10.87
C ASP A 145 -16.19 23.60 11.69
N TRP A 146 -15.71 22.69 12.57
CA TRP A 146 -14.50 21.79 12.52
C TRP A 146 -14.14 21.39 13.99
N PRO A 147 -13.54 20.23 14.42
CA PRO A 147 -12.03 20.02 14.50
C PRO A 147 -11.40 18.58 14.85
N LEU A 148 -10.24 18.17 14.29
CA LEU A 148 -9.14 17.23 14.76
C LEU A 148 -9.38 15.80 15.41
N TYR A 149 -8.59 14.74 15.04
CA TYR A 149 -8.94 13.25 15.00
C TYR A 149 -8.02 12.29 15.84
N ALA A 150 -8.41 11.03 16.23
CA ALA A 150 -7.47 9.97 16.72
C ALA A 150 -7.80 8.44 16.52
N ALA A 151 -6.83 7.68 15.96
CA ALA A 151 -7.00 6.38 15.26
C ALA A 151 -7.71 5.16 15.91
N TYR A 152 -7.25 4.59 17.04
CA TYR A 152 -7.83 3.36 17.66
C TYR A 152 -7.33 3.17 19.13
N PRO A 153 -8.16 2.77 20.14
CA PRO A 153 -7.68 2.50 21.52
C PRO A 153 -7.95 1.14 22.27
N GLU A 154 -8.64 0.09 21.77
CA GLU A 154 -8.72 -1.24 22.49
C GLU A 154 -8.90 -2.58 21.67
N ARG A 155 -7.81 -3.38 21.54
CA ARG A 155 -7.60 -4.87 21.72
C ARG A 155 -6.09 -5.17 21.76
N THR A 156 -5.69 -6.29 22.40
CA THR A 156 -4.25 -6.61 22.62
C THR A 156 -3.66 -7.75 21.77
N VAL A 157 -2.32 -7.88 21.76
CA VAL A 157 -1.52 -8.61 20.75
C VAL A 157 -1.54 -10.15 20.87
N LEU A 158 -1.96 -10.72 22.00
CA LEU A 158 -1.81 -12.17 22.27
C LEU A 158 -2.80 -13.08 21.50
N ASP A 159 -3.96 -12.57 21.08
CA ASP A 159 -5.05 -13.33 20.44
C ASP A 159 -4.69 -14.00 19.08
N ILE A 160 -3.50 -13.72 18.53
CA ILE A 160 -3.23 -13.87 17.09
C ILE A 160 -2.49 -15.19 16.73
N ILE A 161 -2.11 -16.03 17.71
CA ILE A 161 -1.06 -17.05 17.49
C ILE A 161 -1.54 -18.50 17.27
N GLY A 162 -2.64 -18.94 17.89
CA GLY A 162 -2.95 -20.37 18.08
C GLY A 162 -4.20 -20.92 17.39
N ALA A 163 -4.07 -21.39 16.15
CA ALA A 163 -4.90 -22.45 15.55
C ALA A 163 -4.18 -23.08 14.34
N ARG A 164 -4.27 -24.40 14.21
CA ARG A 164 -3.89 -25.19 13.03
C ARG A 164 -4.81 -26.40 12.97
N ASP A 165 -5.34 -26.68 11.79
CA ASP A 165 -5.41 -27.96 11.09
C ASP A 165 -6.04 -27.68 9.70
N ASP A 166 -6.22 -28.69 8.84
CA ASP A 166 -6.82 -28.60 7.50
C ASP A 166 -6.23 -27.52 6.54
N LEU A 167 -5.08 -27.84 5.94
CA LEU A 167 -4.54 -27.12 4.78
C LEU A 167 -4.92 -27.88 3.47
N PRO A 168 -5.03 -27.22 2.29
CA PRO A 168 -5.36 -27.88 1.00
C PRO A 168 -4.19 -28.02 0.00
N THR A 169 -4.25 -29.06 -0.84
CA THR A 169 -3.15 -29.57 -1.69
C THR A 169 -2.68 -28.63 -2.82
N PRO A 170 -1.36 -28.53 -3.12
CA PRO A 170 -0.85 -27.78 -4.26
C PRO A 170 -1.35 -28.36 -5.58
N LYS A 171 -2.02 -27.53 -6.38
CA LYS A 171 -2.27 -27.82 -7.79
C LYS A 171 -0.98 -27.55 -8.59
N ALA A 172 -0.50 -28.55 -9.30
CA ALA A 172 0.71 -28.47 -10.12
C ALA A 172 0.59 -27.46 -11.28
N ASP A 173 1.74 -27.10 -11.85
CA ASP A 173 1.91 -26.39 -13.14
C ASP A 173 1.19 -25.05 -13.35
N ARG A 174 1.12 -24.22 -12.30
CA ARG A 174 0.86 -22.77 -12.44
C ARG A 174 1.96 -21.98 -13.16
N TRP A 175 3.08 -22.61 -13.51
CA TRP A 175 4.32 -21.94 -13.95
C TRP A 175 4.74 -22.26 -15.39
N ALA A 176 3.92 -22.97 -16.17
CA ALA A 176 4.33 -23.75 -17.33
C ALA A 176 4.86 -22.99 -18.58
N THR A 177 5.09 -21.67 -18.54
CA THR A 177 5.58 -20.93 -19.72
C THR A 177 7.07 -21.24 -20.01
N PRO A 178 7.43 -21.78 -21.19
CA PRO A 178 8.82 -22.04 -21.54
C PRO A 178 9.70 -20.78 -21.51
N VAL A 179 10.92 -20.91 -20.99
CA VAL A 179 11.95 -19.87 -21.03
C VAL A 179 12.82 -20.07 -22.27
N GLU A 180 13.09 -19.01 -23.02
CA GLU A 180 14.06 -18.98 -24.13
C GLU A 180 15.49 -19.06 -23.58
N LEU A 181 15.89 -20.26 -23.14
CA LEU A 181 17.19 -20.54 -22.51
C LEU A 181 18.39 -20.21 -23.43
N ASP A 182 18.16 -20.07 -24.72
CA ASP A 182 19.12 -19.68 -25.76
C ASP A 182 19.35 -18.17 -25.87
N ASP A 183 18.48 -17.35 -25.25
CA ASP A 183 18.60 -15.89 -25.18
C ASP A 183 19.00 -15.39 -23.78
N VAL A 184 18.67 -16.12 -22.71
CA VAL A 184 19.07 -15.78 -21.33
C VAL A 184 20.54 -16.14 -21.08
N GLN A 185 21.38 -15.18 -20.64
CA GLN A 185 22.80 -15.44 -20.37
C GLN A 185 23.02 -16.50 -19.26
N GLY A 186 23.99 -17.39 -19.45
CA GLY A 186 24.14 -18.65 -18.73
C GLY A 186 24.14 -18.55 -17.21
N ASN A 187 25.00 -17.72 -16.61
CA ASN A 187 25.17 -17.68 -15.15
C ASN A 187 23.87 -17.31 -14.38
N ILE A 188 22.89 -16.68 -15.04
CA ILE A 188 21.55 -16.38 -14.47
C ILE A 188 20.86 -17.69 -14.06
N LEU A 189 20.63 -18.61 -15.01
CA LEU A 189 19.86 -19.85 -14.80
C LEU A 189 20.73 -21.12 -14.66
N ARG A 190 22.04 -21.00 -14.89
CA ARG A 190 23.03 -22.09 -14.92
C ARG A 190 24.35 -21.67 -14.26
N GLY A 191 24.42 -21.74 -12.94
CA GLY A 191 25.66 -21.45 -12.20
C GLY A 191 26.86 -22.26 -12.69
N TYR A 192 27.99 -21.59 -12.96
CA TYR A 192 29.08 -22.22 -13.69
C TYR A 192 29.91 -23.25 -12.91
N ARG A 193 29.92 -23.25 -11.57
CA ARG A 193 30.80 -24.12 -10.75
C ARG A 193 32.28 -24.04 -11.20
N ALA A 194 32.73 -22.82 -11.49
CA ALA A 194 34.10 -22.52 -11.91
C ALA A 194 35.07 -22.65 -10.73
N GLN A 195 36.35 -22.95 -11.00
CA GLN A 195 37.43 -22.83 -10.01
C GLN A 195 37.96 -21.39 -9.92
N HIS A 196 38.00 -20.67 -11.04
CA HIS A 196 38.50 -19.29 -11.12
C HIS A 196 37.49 -18.38 -11.83
N ALA A 197 37.48 -17.12 -11.45
CA ALA A 197 36.71 -16.04 -12.06
C ALA A 197 37.52 -14.75 -12.09
N THR A 198 37.34 -13.94 -13.11
CA THR A 198 37.88 -12.57 -13.18
C THR A 198 36.79 -11.62 -13.64
N HIS A 199 36.60 -10.55 -12.87
CA HIS A 199 35.65 -9.49 -13.15
C HIS A 199 36.42 -8.26 -13.65
N PHE A 200 36.15 -7.86 -14.89
CA PHE A 200 36.75 -6.70 -15.55
C PHE A 200 35.74 -5.56 -15.54
N LEU A 201 36.08 -4.46 -14.91
CA LEU A 201 35.29 -3.22 -14.87
C LEU A 201 35.81 -2.29 -15.95
N LEU A 202 34.93 -1.91 -16.88
CA LEU A 202 35.30 -1.25 -18.13
C LEU A 202 34.63 0.11 -18.27
N GLY A 203 35.39 1.07 -18.80
CA GLY A 203 34.88 2.32 -19.35
C GLY A 203 34.52 2.15 -20.83
N VAL A 204 33.69 3.04 -21.34
CA VAL A 204 33.38 3.17 -22.79
C VAL A 204 34.04 4.45 -23.28
N ILE A 205 34.92 4.32 -24.26
CA ILE A 205 35.64 5.44 -24.90
C ILE A 205 35.12 5.74 -26.32
N ASP A 206 34.35 4.80 -26.90
CA ASP A 206 33.73 4.94 -28.22
C ASP A 206 32.46 4.09 -28.24
N ALA A 207 31.30 4.75 -28.19
CA ALA A 207 30.01 4.10 -28.00
C ALA A 207 29.65 3.17 -29.16
N ALA A 208 29.88 3.58 -30.40
CA ALA A 208 29.57 2.78 -31.59
C ALA A 208 30.43 1.52 -31.66
N ARG A 209 31.75 1.62 -31.39
CA ARG A 209 32.63 0.44 -31.33
C ARG A 209 32.30 -0.46 -30.14
N ALA A 210 31.91 0.11 -28.99
CA ALA A 210 31.50 -0.67 -27.82
C ALA A 210 30.19 -1.44 -28.06
N ARG A 211 29.17 -0.81 -28.67
CA ARG A 211 27.93 -1.49 -29.10
C ARG A 211 28.25 -2.63 -30.08
N ALA A 212 29.09 -2.38 -31.08
CA ALA A 212 29.49 -3.40 -32.06
C ALA A 212 30.30 -4.57 -31.43
N TRP A 213 31.19 -4.29 -30.48
CA TRP A 213 31.95 -5.32 -29.75
C TRP A 213 31.04 -6.17 -28.86
N LEU A 214 30.08 -5.56 -28.17
CA LEU A 214 29.08 -6.26 -27.34
C LEU A 214 28.16 -7.14 -28.20
N ALA A 215 27.70 -6.63 -29.34
CA ALA A 215 26.93 -7.39 -30.32
C ALA A 215 27.72 -8.59 -30.87
N ASP A 216 29.01 -8.43 -31.18
CA ASP A 216 29.89 -9.55 -31.57
C ASP A 216 29.97 -10.61 -30.46
N LYS A 217 30.16 -10.24 -29.18
CA LYS A 217 30.23 -11.25 -28.11
C LYS A 217 28.89 -11.97 -27.90
N ALA A 218 27.77 -11.36 -28.29
CA ALA A 218 26.46 -11.99 -28.24
C ALA A 218 26.13 -12.92 -29.43
N THR A 219 27.00 -13.05 -30.45
CA THR A 219 26.75 -13.95 -31.60
C THR A 219 27.12 -15.41 -31.31
N SER A 220 26.10 -16.28 -31.26
CA SER A 220 26.16 -17.75 -31.08
C SER A 220 26.82 -18.28 -29.80
N ASP A 221 26.37 -19.46 -29.35
CA ASP A 221 27.01 -20.19 -28.25
C ASP A 221 28.42 -20.66 -28.65
N ALA A 222 29.38 -20.57 -27.74
CA ALA A 222 30.73 -21.08 -27.94
C ALA A 222 30.75 -22.64 -28.00
N GLY A 223 30.52 -23.18 -29.20
CA GLY A 223 30.64 -24.60 -29.52
C GLY A 223 31.86 -24.96 -30.38
N SER A 224 32.47 -23.98 -31.07
CA SER A 224 33.61 -24.19 -31.95
C SER A 224 34.93 -24.14 -31.18
N PRO A 225 35.82 -25.15 -31.28
CA PRO A 225 37.16 -25.10 -30.71
C PRO A 225 38.00 -23.98 -31.34
N GLY A 226 38.06 -22.82 -30.68
CA GLY A 226 38.76 -21.61 -31.15
C GLY A 226 38.01 -20.29 -30.89
N GLU A 227 36.71 -20.32 -30.61
CA GLU A 227 35.90 -19.11 -30.39
C GLU A 227 35.88 -18.68 -28.90
N VAL A 228 37.07 -18.38 -28.37
CA VAL A 228 37.39 -18.36 -26.92
C VAL A 228 36.58 -17.38 -26.05
N LEU A 229 35.90 -16.37 -26.63
CA LEU A 229 35.36 -15.21 -25.88
C LEU A 229 33.90 -14.83 -26.21
N LYS A 230 33.06 -15.75 -26.71
CA LYS A 230 31.62 -15.49 -26.89
C LYS A 230 30.84 -15.63 -25.57
N LEU A 231 29.72 -14.92 -25.45
CA LEU A 231 28.80 -15.02 -24.33
C LEU A 231 28.11 -16.39 -24.31
N MET A 232 27.92 -16.92 -23.11
CA MET A 232 27.28 -18.23 -22.91
C MET A 232 25.79 -18.07 -22.65
N SER A 233 24.94 -18.89 -23.28
CA SER A 233 23.50 -18.94 -22.96
C SER A 233 23.18 -19.91 -21.81
N SER A 234 21.91 -19.99 -21.41
CA SER A 234 21.36 -20.90 -20.40
C SER A 234 20.94 -22.26 -20.95
N LYS A 235 21.28 -22.58 -22.22
CA LYS A 235 21.01 -23.88 -22.86
C LYS A 235 21.44 -25.08 -21.99
N ILE A 236 20.78 -26.20 -22.21
CA ILE A 236 21.15 -27.47 -21.56
C ILE A 236 22.41 -28.01 -22.22
N TRP A 237 23.56 -27.86 -21.56
CA TRP A 237 24.78 -28.57 -21.93
C TRP A 237 24.62 -30.06 -21.65
N GLY A 238 25.07 -30.91 -22.58
CA GLY A 238 25.13 -32.35 -22.39
C GLY A 238 26.20 -32.76 -21.38
N ILE A 239 26.17 -34.03 -20.97
CA ILE A 239 27.19 -34.60 -20.09
C ILE A 239 28.55 -34.51 -20.79
N GLY A 240 29.52 -33.84 -20.16
CA GLY A 240 30.84 -33.57 -20.73
C GLY A 240 30.92 -32.35 -21.65
N THR A 241 29.83 -31.90 -22.28
CA THR A 241 29.85 -30.83 -23.31
C THR A 241 29.86 -29.41 -22.74
N LYS A 242 30.22 -29.23 -21.47
CA LYS A 242 30.27 -27.91 -20.82
C LYS A 242 31.61 -27.24 -21.10
N PRO A 243 31.64 -26.04 -21.73
CA PRO A 243 32.86 -25.30 -22.01
C PRO A 243 33.76 -25.06 -20.78
N GLU A 244 35.06 -24.94 -21.03
CA GLU A 244 36.04 -24.65 -19.99
C GLU A 244 36.02 -23.18 -19.60
N LEU A 245 35.87 -22.29 -20.58
CA LEU A 245 35.73 -20.84 -20.41
C LEU A 245 34.29 -20.41 -20.68
N MET A 246 33.75 -19.53 -19.83
CA MET A 246 32.38 -19.00 -19.95
C MET A 246 32.38 -17.49 -19.65
N VAL A 247 31.66 -16.70 -20.45
CA VAL A 247 31.63 -15.23 -20.33
C VAL A 247 30.20 -14.72 -20.08
N ASN A 248 30.09 -13.69 -19.23
CA ASN A 248 28.89 -12.89 -19.01
C ASN A 248 29.17 -11.39 -19.09
N VAL A 249 28.13 -10.61 -19.39
CA VAL A 249 28.15 -9.14 -19.43
C VAL A 249 26.99 -8.58 -18.61
N GLY A 250 27.30 -7.57 -17.79
CA GLY A 250 26.31 -6.64 -17.24
C GLY A 250 26.66 -5.19 -17.57
N LEU A 251 25.64 -4.35 -17.70
CA LEU A 251 25.73 -2.91 -17.95
C LEU A 251 25.30 -2.16 -16.69
N THR A 252 26.03 -1.14 -16.26
CA THR A 252 25.50 -0.15 -15.29
C THR A 252 24.56 0.82 -16.01
N TYR A 253 23.76 1.59 -15.27
CA TYR A 253 22.96 2.66 -15.88
C TYR A 253 23.86 3.72 -16.54
N ALA A 254 24.99 4.07 -15.92
CA ALA A 254 26.03 4.92 -16.53
C ALA A 254 26.57 4.32 -17.84
N GLY A 255 26.78 3.00 -17.91
CA GLY A 255 27.15 2.32 -19.14
C GLY A 255 26.09 2.37 -20.23
N MET A 256 24.80 2.34 -19.88
CA MET A 256 23.73 2.58 -20.85
C MET A 256 23.70 4.03 -21.35
N VAL A 257 24.11 5.02 -20.54
CA VAL A 257 24.34 6.41 -21.01
C VAL A 257 25.50 6.44 -22.00
N ALA A 258 26.64 5.84 -21.64
CA ALA A 258 27.87 5.90 -22.42
C ALA A 258 27.87 5.02 -23.69
N LEU A 259 26.96 4.05 -23.78
CA LEU A 259 26.62 3.34 -25.02
C LEU A 259 25.61 4.11 -25.91
N GLU A 260 25.25 5.34 -25.53
CA GLU A 260 24.29 6.23 -26.22
C GLU A 260 22.87 5.63 -26.36
N ILE A 261 22.48 4.68 -25.52
CA ILE A 261 21.09 4.18 -25.48
C ILE A 261 20.19 5.36 -25.12
N ARG A 262 19.13 5.59 -25.91
CA ARG A 262 18.33 6.82 -25.81
C ARG A 262 17.58 6.92 -24.47
N ASP A 263 17.38 8.14 -24.00
CA ASP A 263 16.67 8.43 -22.74
C ASP A 263 15.28 7.79 -22.68
N SER A 264 14.60 7.68 -23.83
CA SER A 264 13.29 7.04 -23.97
C SER A 264 13.28 5.54 -23.62
N TRP A 265 14.38 4.81 -23.86
CA TRP A 265 14.55 3.43 -23.35
C TRP A 265 15.02 3.42 -21.90
N ARG A 266 15.96 4.30 -21.54
CA ARG A 266 16.60 4.34 -20.22
C ARG A 266 15.68 4.82 -19.10
N ALA A 267 14.78 5.76 -19.35
CA ALA A 267 13.85 6.32 -18.37
C ALA A 267 12.88 5.26 -17.79
N LEU A 268 12.61 4.20 -18.56
CA LEU A 268 11.70 3.11 -18.20
C LEU A 268 12.29 2.08 -17.22
N PHE A 269 13.58 2.14 -16.91
CA PHE A 269 14.20 1.21 -15.95
C PHE A 269 13.80 1.52 -14.49
N PRO A 270 13.79 0.54 -13.56
CA PRO A 270 13.55 0.77 -12.14
C PRO A 270 14.49 1.84 -11.56
N GLU A 271 13.98 2.68 -10.64
CA GLU A 271 14.75 3.84 -10.17
C GLU A 271 16.00 3.40 -9.40
N ALA A 272 15.97 2.30 -8.64
CA ALA A 272 17.18 1.78 -8.01
C ALA A 272 18.28 1.41 -9.00
N PHE A 273 17.96 0.90 -10.20
CA PHE A 273 18.98 0.68 -11.22
C PHE A 273 19.55 2.00 -11.77
N LYS A 274 18.73 3.06 -11.86
CA LYS A 274 19.19 4.40 -12.30
C LYS A 274 20.11 5.06 -11.28
N GLN A 275 19.72 5.04 -10.01
CA GLN A 275 20.44 5.64 -8.88
C GLN A 275 21.73 4.87 -8.55
N GLY A 276 21.70 3.55 -8.69
CA GLY A 276 22.80 2.67 -8.29
C GLY A 276 22.96 2.57 -6.77
N PRO A 277 23.93 1.78 -6.29
CA PRO A 277 24.05 1.46 -4.87
C PRO A 277 24.68 2.57 -4.02
N VAL A 278 25.38 3.55 -4.61
CA VAL A 278 25.97 4.68 -3.86
C VAL A 278 24.89 5.61 -3.33
N GLU A 279 23.97 6.07 -4.19
CA GLU A 279 22.84 6.92 -3.80
C GLU A 279 21.86 6.17 -2.87
N ARG A 280 21.82 4.83 -2.97
CA ARG A 280 20.95 3.95 -2.17
C ARG A 280 21.67 3.29 -0.99
N ALA A 281 22.88 3.73 -0.64
CA ALA A 281 23.69 3.12 0.41
C ALA A 281 23.02 3.18 1.79
N SER A 282 22.53 4.36 2.18
CA SER A 282 21.81 4.57 3.45
C SER A 282 20.54 3.71 3.55
N ASP A 283 19.80 3.60 2.44
CA ASP A 283 18.61 2.75 2.29
C ASP A 283 18.91 1.25 2.47
N ASN A 284 20.13 0.82 2.13
CA ASN A 284 20.65 -0.54 2.30
C ASN A 284 21.47 -0.74 3.59
N PHE A 285 21.51 0.26 4.49
CA PHE A 285 22.34 0.30 5.71
C PHE A 285 23.86 0.20 5.46
N ASP A 286 24.33 0.60 4.29
CA ASP A 286 25.74 0.87 4.02
C ASP A 286 26.11 2.24 4.62
N VAL A 287 26.39 2.23 5.92
CA VAL A 287 26.71 3.39 6.76
C VAL A 287 27.85 3.03 7.72
N GLY A 288 28.53 4.03 8.30
CA GLY A 288 29.70 3.80 9.15
C GLY A 288 30.83 3.11 8.37
N GLU A 289 31.38 2.02 8.90
CA GLU A 289 32.43 1.24 8.21
C GLU A 289 31.96 0.62 6.88
N ASN A 290 30.65 0.53 6.63
CA ASN A 290 30.08 0.06 5.36
C ASN A 290 29.79 1.19 4.35
N ALA A 291 29.98 2.46 4.73
CA ALA A 291 29.58 3.59 3.89
C ALA A 291 30.39 3.66 2.57
N PRO A 292 29.84 4.22 1.47
CA PRO A 292 30.47 4.24 0.15
C PRO A 292 31.87 4.85 0.10
N GLU A 293 32.18 5.77 1.01
CA GLU A 293 33.49 6.41 1.16
C GLU A 293 34.60 5.41 1.55
N ASN A 294 34.22 4.23 2.08
CA ASN A 294 35.11 3.13 2.43
C ASN A 294 35.18 2.03 1.35
N TRP A 295 34.54 2.23 0.18
CA TRP A 295 34.52 1.24 -0.90
C TRP A 295 35.72 1.42 -1.84
N TRP A 296 36.41 0.33 -2.14
CA TRP A 296 37.47 0.26 -3.15
C TRP A 296 36.98 -0.19 -4.54
N LEU A 297 35.67 -0.45 -4.69
CA LEU A 297 35.01 -0.77 -5.96
C LEU A 297 33.62 -0.12 -6.04
N GLY A 298 33.44 0.77 -7.01
CA GLY A 298 32.18 1.49 -7.21
C GLY A 298 31.87 2.52 -6.13
N GLY A 299 32.91 3.09 -5.49
CA GLY A 299 32.75 4.19 -4.53
C GLY A 299 32.37 5.51 -5.20
N PRO A 300 32.06 6.57 -4.42
CA PRO A 300 31.59 7.86 -4.94
C PRO A 300 32.54 8.49 -5.99
N GLY A 301 32.03 8.64 -7.21
CA GLY A 301 32.77 9.15 -8.37
C GLY A 301 33.27 8.05 -9.31
N GLU A 302 33.65 6.88 -8.79
CA GLU A 302 34.10 5.73 -9.59
C GLU A 302 32.92 5.02 -10.26
N GLU A 303 31.78 4.93 -9.57
CA GLU A 303 30.55 4.27 -10.03
C GLU A 303 30.02 4.83 -11.35
N LYS A 304 30.30 6.10 -11.63
CA LYS A 304 29.93 6.80 -12.87
C LYS A 304 30.86 6.51 -14.05
N GLY A 305 32.10 6.07 -13.81
CA GLY A 305 33.03 5.65 -14.87
C GLY A 305 32.90 4.17 -15.24
N ILE A 306 32.45 3.33 -14.30
CA ILE A 306 32.24 1.89 -14.53
C ILE A 306 30.98 1.70 -15.38
N HIS A 307 31.17 1.39 -16.66
CA HIS A 307 30.11 1.27 -17.66
C HIS A 307 29.69 -0.18 -17.92
N VAL A 308 30.67 -1.06 -18.16
CA VAL A 308 30.43 -2.47 -18.50
C VAL A 308 31.22 -3.37 -17.56
N VAL A 309 30.60 -4.43 -17.07
CA VAL A 309 31.26 -5.48 -16.29
C VAL A 309 31.27 -6.77 -17.09
N VAL A 310 32.46 -7.20 -17.51
CA VAL A 310 32.67 -8.51 -18.15
C VAL A 310 33.16 -9.49 -17.09
N SER A 311 32.51 -10.63 -16.96
CA SER A 311 32.90 -11.69 -16.02
C SER A 311 33.33 -12.94 -16.79
N LEU A 312 34.62 -13.27 -16.71
CA LEU A 312 35.21 -14.49 -17.29
C LEU A 312 35.31 -15.57 -16.21
N TYR A 313 34.85 -16.77 -16.51
CA TYR A 313 34.88 -17.91 -15.59
C TYR A 313 35.60 -19.10 -16.21
N TYR A 314 36.41 -19.81 -15.41
CA TYR A 314 37.14 -21.00 -15.82
C TYR A 314 36.78 -22.22 -14.97
N LYS A 315 36.24 -23.23 -15.63
CA LYS A 315 35.73 -24.47 -15.04
C LYS A 315 36.79 -25.20 -14.21
N SER A 316 37.92 -25.53 -14.83
CA SER A 316 39.03 -26.31 -14.27
C SER A 316 40.10 -26.53 -15.35
N GLY A 317 41.39 -26.38 -15.04
CA GLY A 317 42.48 -26.70 -15.96
C GLY A 317 43.75 -25.91 -15.62
N PRO A 318 44.77 -25.87 -16.51
CA PRO A 318 45.97 -25.06 -16.29
C PRO A 318 45.63 -23.57 -16.19
N GLU A 319 46.14 -22.89 -15.16
CA GLU A 319 45.91 -21.45 -14.93
C GLU A 319 46.43 -20.59 -16.11
N ALA A 320 47.52 -21.01 -16.75
CA ALA A 320 48.07 -20.35 -17.94
C ALA A 320 47.06 -20.20 -19.09
N ASN A 321 46.08 -21.11 -19.23
CA ASN A 321 45.03 -21.01 -20.24
C ASN A 321 44.00 -19.93 -19.88
N PHE A 322 43.65 -19.82 -18.60
CA PHE A 322 42.76 -18.79 -18.09
C PHE A 322 43.41 -17.40 -18.20
N ASP A 323 44.68 -17.32 -17.85
CA ASP A 323 45.47 -16.09 -17.91
C ASP A 323 45.73 -15.66 -19.36
N ALA A 324 45.87 -16.61 -20.30
CA ALA A 324 45.89 -16.34 -21.74
C ALA A 324 44.53 -15.82 -22.25
N ALA A 325 43.41 -16.39 -21.81
CA ALA A 325 42.06 -15.91 -22.15
C ALA A 325 41.78 -14.51 -21.57
N ALA A 326 42.21 -14.24 -20.34
CA ALA A 326 42.14 -12.92 -19.72
C ALA A 326 42.95 -11.87 -20.51
N LYS A 327 44.19 -12.21 -20.90
CA LYS A 327 45.05 -11.33 -21.73
C LYS A 327 44.45 -11.10 -23.13
N ALA A 328 43.87 -12.13 -23.75
CA ALA A 328 43.18 -12.02 -25.04
C ALA A 328 41.92 -11.15 -24.96
N LEU A 329 41.16 -11.24 -23.87
CA LEU A 329 40.01 -10.38 -23.62
C LEU A 329 40.43 -8.92 -23.50
N VAL A 330 41.40 -8.62 -22.63
CA VAL A 330 41.94 -7.26 -22.41
C VAL A 330 42.51 -6.67 -23.70
N GLY A 331 43.28 -7.45 -24.46
CA GLY A 331 43.82 -7.03 -25.76
C GLY A 331 42.77 -6.69 -26.82
N SER A 332 41.51 -7.10 -26.64
CA SER A 332 40.40 -6.79 -27.56
C SER A 332 39.63 -5.50 -27.22
N LEU A 333 39.83 -4.93 -26.02
CA LEU A 333 39.00 -3.83 -25.49
C LEU A 333 39.19 -2.52 -26.26
N ALA A 334 40.44 -2.04 -26.39
CA ALA A 334 40.74 -0.75 -27.00
C ALA A 334 40.32 -0.67 -28.47
N GLY A 335 40.43 -1.78 -29.21
CA GLY A 335 39.88 -1.92 -30.55
C GLY A 335 38.35 -1.83 -30.56
N GLY A 336 37.70 -2.48 -29.60
CA GLY A 336 36.26 -2.46 -29.36
C GLY A 336 35.71 -1.22 -28.65
N GLY A 337 36.45 -0.11 -28.53
CA GLY A 337 35.91 1.12 -27.94
C GLY A 337 35.72 1.07 -26.40
N LEU A 338 36.37 0.12 -25.73
CA LEU A 338 36.33 -0.08 -24.28
C LEU A 338 37.72 0.13 -23.68
N ASP A 339 37.77 0.59 -22.43
CA ASP A 339 39.00 0.71 -21.64
C ASP A 339 38.89 -0.06 -20.32
N LEU A 340 40.02 -0.55 -19.79
CA LEU A 340 40.06 -1.35 -18.57
C LEU A 340 40.34 -0.46 -17.34
N LEU A 341 39.33 -0.27 -16.50
CA LEU A 341 39.44 0.53 -15.27
C LEU A 341 40.07 -0.31 -14.15
N SER A 342 39.55 -1.52 -13.93
CA SER A 342 40.07 -2.43 -12.91
C SER A 342 39.77 -3.90 -13.19
N ARG A 343 40.64 -4.79 -12.69
CA ARG A 343 40.54 -6.25 -12.74
C ARG A 343 40.45 -6.79 -11.32
N HIS A 344 39.48 -7.66 -11.06
CA HIS A 344 39.28 -8.31 -9.76
C HIS A 344 39.18 -9.82 -9.94
N ASP A 345 40.18 -10.55 -9.44
CA ASP A 345 40.24 -12.01 -9.50
C ASP A 345 39.59 -12.65 -8.28
N ALA A 346 38.92 -13.78 -8.48
CA ALA A 346 38.24 -14.53 -7.43
C ALA A 346 38.28 -16.05 -7.71
N ALA A 347 38.25 -16.86 -6.65
CA ALA A 347 38.46 -18.31 -6.70
C ALA A 347 37.40 -19.10 -5.91
N TYR A 348 37.29 -20.39 -6.20
CA TYR A 348 36.46 -21.33 -5.47
C TYR A 348 37.20 -21.83 -4.22
N HIS A 349 36.80 -21.36 -3.03
CA HIS A 349 37.42 -21.74 -1.77
C HIS A 349 36.92 -23.11 -1.25
N ASN A 350 37.11 -24.18 -2.04
CA ASN A 350 36.75 -25.57 -1.70
C ASN A 350 35.29 -25.79 -1.24
N GLY A 351 34.37 -24.90 -1.63
CA GLY A 351 32.96 -24.94 -1.24
C GLY A 351 32.68 -24.39 0.18
N LYS A 352 33.64 -23.68 0.78
CA LYS A 352 33.53 -23.01 2.07
C LYS A 352 33.66 -21.50 1.94
N SER A 353 33.04 -20.80 2.89
CA SER A 353 33.31 -19.40 3.22
C SER A 353 34.60 -19.27 4.04
N TRP A 354 35.17 -18.05 4.11
CA TRP A 354 36.35 -17.77 4.95
C TRP A 354 36.09 -18.01 6.44
N PHE A 355 34.86 -17.80 6.92
CA PHE A 355 34.43 -18.20 8.27
C PHE A 355 34.33 -19.74 8.47
N GLY A 356 34.67 -20.56 7.48
CA GLY A 356 34.79 -22.01 7.58
C GLY A 356 33.52 -22.82 7.26
N TYR A 357 32.36 -22.17 7.13
CA TYR A 357 31.07 -22.80 6.79
C TYR A 357 30.99 -23.18 5.32
N ALA A 358 30.42 -24.36 5.01
CA ALA A 358 30.08 -24.75 3.66
C ALA A 358 28.98 -23.86 3.04
N ASP A 359 29.22 -23.34 1.83
CA ASP A 359 28.27 -22.51 1.06
C ASP A 359 27.91 -23.18 -0.31
N GLY A 360 27.17 -22.48 -1.17
CA GLY A 360 26.57 -22.98 -2.41
C GLY A 360 25.32 -23.85 -2.21
N ILE A 361 25.10 -24.35 -0.99
CA ILE A 361 24.08 -25.36 -0.63
C ILE A 361 22.67 -24.95 -1.05
N ALA A 362 22.23 -23.75 -0.64
CA ALA A 362 20.88 -23.26 -0.89
C ALA A 362 20.86 -22.26 -2.05
N ASN A 363 20.19 -22.63 -3.13
CA ASN A 363 19.84 -21.80 -4.29
C ASN A 363 18.40 -22.15 -4.73
N PRO A 364 17.61 -21.21 -5.29
CA PRO A 364 16.25 -21.47 -5.74
C PRO A 364 16.19 -22.52 -6.88
N ARG A 365 15.28 -23.50 -6.76
CA ARG A 365 14.86 -24.34 -7.90
C ARG A 365 13.92 -23.51 -8.77
N ILE A 366 14.13 -23.47 -10.09
CA ILE A 366 13.23 -22.76 -11.03
C ILE A 366 12.38 -23.79 -11.76
N ALA A 367 11.06 -23.60 -11.72
CA ALA A 367 10.07 -24.59 -12.19
C ALA A 367 10.30 -25.07 -13.63
N VAL A 368 10.49 -24.14 -14.57
CA VAL A 368 10.60 -24.46 -16.01
C VAL A 368 12.04 -24.64 -16.48
N ALA A 369 12.97 -23.91 -15.87
CA ALA A 369 14.35 -23.84 -16.35
C ALA A 369 15.24 -25.00 -15.87
N CYS A 370 14.82 -25.85 -14.93
CA CYS A 370 15.75 -26.73 -14.20
C CYS A 370 15.33 -28.22 -14.03
N PRO A 371 15.00 -28.96 -15.10
CA PRO A 371 14.92 -30.42 -15.04
C PRO A 371 16.33 -31.02 -15.00
N VAL A 372 16.94 -31.08 -13.82
CA VAL A 372 18.13 -31.91 -13.57
C VAL A 372 17.65 -33.30 -13.16
N PRO A 373 17.89 -34.37 -13.96
CA PRO A 373 17.47 -35.72 -13.58
C PRO A 373 18.11 -36.14 -12.26
N GLY A 374 17.29 -36.61 -11.31
CA GLY A 374 17.75 -36.96 -9.96
C GLY A 374 18.03 -35.77 -9.04
N ALA A 375 17.54 -34.56 -9.34
CA ALA A 375 17.53 -33.45 -8.39
C ALA A 375 16.85 -33.88 -7.07
N LYS A 376 17.57 -33.79 -5.95
CA LYS A 376 17.01 -34.10 -4.62
C LYS A 376 15.81 -33.19 -4.32
N VAL A 377 14.83 -33.75 -3.59
CA VAL A 377 13.71 -32.97 -3.05
C VAL A 377 14.26 -31.92 -2.07
N ASP A 378 13.70 -30.74 -2.12
CA ASP A 378 13.92 -29.61 -1.21
C ASP A 378 12.53 -29.16 -0.77
N LEU A 379 12.30 -28.97 0.53
CA LEU A 379 10.99 -28.61 1.06
C LEU A 379 10.55 -27.20 0.64
N GLN A 380 11.46 -26.39 0.09
CA GLN A 380 11.08 -25.12 -0.53
C GLN A 380 10.42 -25.36 -1.89
N PRO A 381 9.28 -24.69 -2.16
CA PRO A 381 8.65 -24.73 -3.48
C PRO A 381 9.57 -24.14 -4.55
N ALA A 382 9.42 -24.65 -5.77
CA ALA A 382 10.09 -24.10 -6.94
C ALA A 382 9.62 -22.65 -7.19
N ALA A 383 10.59 -21.77 -7.40
CA ALA A 383 10.33 -20.40 -7.82
C ALA A 383 9.94 -20.36 -9.30
N SER A 384 9.12 -19.38 -9.68
CA SER A 384 8.84 -19.10 -11.08
C SER A 384 10.06 -18.51 -11.79
N ALA A 385 10.12 -18.61 -13.11
CA ALA A 385 11.15 -17.96 -13.92
C ALA A 385 11.14 -16.43 -13.76
N GLY A 386 9.96 -15.83 -13.55
CA GLY A 386 9.79 -14.39 -13.37
C GLY A 386 10.47 -13.80 -12.11
N GLU A 387 10.93 -14.63 -11.17
CA GLU A 387 11.76 -14.14 -10.04
C GLU A 387 13.22 -13.82 -10.46
N PHE A 388 13.66 -14.27 -11.65
CA PHE A 388 15.06 -14.15 -12.11
C PHE A 388 15.21 -13.80 -13.59
N VAL A 389 14.12 -13.65 -14.34
CA VAL A 389 14.12 -13.33 -15.77
C VAL A 389 12.98 -12.37 -16.08
N LEU A 390 13.32 -11.26 -16.74
CA LEU A 390 12.37 -10.27 -17.23
C LEU A 390 11.70 -10.78 -18.51
N GLY A 391 10.39 -10.61 -18.65
CA GLY A 391 9.66 -10.99 -19.86
C GLY A 391 8.14 -11.05 -19.67
N ALA A 392 7.37 -10.71 -20.70
CA ALA A 392 5.90 -10.77 -20.66
C ALA A 392 5.37 -12.20 -20.43
N ALA A 393 6.12 -13.20 -20.89
CA ALA A 393 5.87 -14.63 -20.71
C ALA A 393 6.08 -15.12 -19.27
N TYR A 394 6.87 -14.40 -18.46
CA TYR A 394 7.37 -14.88 -17.16
C TYR A 394 6.64 -14.19 -16.01
N ARG A 395 5.69 -14.89 -15.41
CA ARG A 395 5.00 -14.44 -14.20
C ARG A 395 5.91 -14.60 -12.97
N ASN A 396 5.97 -13.58 -12.12
CA ASN A 396 6.59 -13.68 -10.79
C ASN A 396 5.62 -14.29 -9.76
N ILE A 397 6.01 -14.39 -8.49
CA ILE A 397 5.18 -14.98 -7.42
C ILE A 397 3.92 -14.16 -7.09
N TYR A 398 3.83 -12.90 -7.56
CA TYR A 398 2.64 -12.03 -7.48
C TYR A 398 1.72 -12.17 -8.70
N GLY A 399 2.03 -13.10 -9.63
CA GLY A 399 1.22 -13.40 -10.80
C GLY A 399 1.39 -12.43 -11.98
N GLY A 400 1.97 -11.25 -11.77
CA GLY A 400 2.26 -10.27 -12.83
C GLY A 400 3.49 -10.64 -13.67
N PRO A 401 3.58 -10.16 -14.93
CA PRO A 401 4.75 -10.35 -15.78
C PRO A 401 5.93 -9.49 -15.32
N SER A 402 7.14 -10.03 -15.33
CA SER A 402 8.34 -9.35 -14.84
C SER A 402 8.91 -8.26 -15.78
N LEU A 403 8.11 -7.72 -16.72
CA LEU A 403 8.49 -6.50 -17.45
C LEU A 403 7.98 -5.23 -16.75
N GLY A 404 6.77 -5.23 -16.19
CA GLY A 404 6.14 -3.99 -15.71
C GLY A 404 6.11 -2.92 -16.81
N THR A 405 6.79 -1.79 -16.56
CA THR A 405 6.97 -0.67 -17.51
C THR A 405 8.18 -0.79 -18.44
N LEU A 406 9.04 -1.81 -18.27
CA LEU A 406 10.23 -2.00 -19.11
C LEU A 406 9.87 -2.35 -20.56
N PRO A 407 10.57 -1.78 -21.55
CA PRO A 407 10.29 -2.01 -22.96
C PRO A 407 10.76 -3.41 -23.38
N ALA A 408 9.83 -4.24 -23.84
CA ALA A 408 10.05 -5.67 -24.06
C ALA A 408 11.26 -6.01 -24.95
N ALA A 409 11.55 -5.22 -25.99
CA ALA A 409 12.64 -5.47 -26.93
C ALA A 409 14.04 -5.40 -26.30
N LEU A 410 14.23 -4.55 -25.27
CA LEU A 410 15.51 -4.38 -24.57
C LEU A 410 15.58 -5.22 -23.28
N ALA A 411 14.45 -5.41 -22.61
CA ALA A 411 14.42 -6.04 -21.28
C ALA A 411 14.17 -7.56 -21.29
N THR A 412 13.49 -8.13 -22.30
CA THR A 412 13.13 -9.56 -22.30
C THR A 412 14.36 -10.47 -22.26
N ASN A 413 14.27 -11.56 -21.49
CA ASN A 413 15.34 -12.52 -21.20
C ASN A 413 16.56 -11.95 -20.45
N GLY A 414 16.51 -10.67 -20.06
CA GLY A 414 17.46 -10.07 -19.14
C GLY A 414 17.15 -10.34 -17.66
N SER A 415 18.05 -9.88 -16.79
CA SER A 415 17.93 -9.91 -15.33
C SER A 415 18.70 -8.73 -14.73
N PHE A 416 18.38 -8.32 -13.51
CA PHE A 416 19.29 -7.49 -12.72
C PHE A 416 20.26 -8.36 -11.91
N CYS A 417 21.41 -7.78 -11.55
CA CYS A 417 22.40 -8.35 -10.66
C CYS A 417 22.99 -7.27 -9.76
N ALA A 418 22.87 -7.43 -8.44
CA ALA A 418 23.67 -6.67 -7.49
C ALA A 418 25.02 -7.38 -7.26
N ILE A 419 26.11 -6.65 -7.47
CA ILE A 419 27.45 -7.04 -7.00
C ILE A 419 27.63 -6.48 -5.59
N ARG A 420 28.23 -7.26 -4.70
CA ARG A 420 28.68 -6.84 -3.37
C ARG A 420 30.07 -7.40 -3.11
N VAL A 421 31.01 -6.53 -2.77
CA VAL A 421 32.32 -6.90 -2.24
C VAL A 421 32.20 -6.89 -0.71
N LEU A 422 32.39 -8.04 -0.09
CA LEU A 422 32.19 -8.25 1.35
C LEU A 422 33.48 -8.79 1.98
N ALA A 423 34.24 -7.94 2.64
CA ALA A 423 35.43 -8.32 3.41
C ALA A 423 34.99 -9.10 4.67
N GLN A 424 35.76 -10.12 5.07
CA GLN A 424 35.38 -11.02 6.18
C GLN A 424 36.50 -11.10 7.23
N ASP A 425 36.26 -10.54 8.42
CA ASP A 425 37.21 -10.57 9.54
C ASP A 425 37.14 -11.91 10.28
N THR A 426 37.87 -12.90 9.77
CA THR A 426 37.91 -14.25 10.34
C THR A 426 38.60 -14.33 11.70
N GLY A 427 39.50 -13.39 12.01
CA GLY A 427 40.20 -13.35 13.30
C GLY A 427 39.25 -12.93 14.42
N SER A 428 38.69 -11.73 14.30
CA SER A 428 37.72 -11.19 15.25
C SER A 428 36.50 -12.11 15.42
N PHE A 429 36.08 -12.82 14.37
CA PHE A 429 34.98 -13.78 14.46
C PHE A 429 35.32 -15.01 15.34
N GLN A 430 36.52 -15.57 15.24
CA GLN A 430 36.90 -16.73 16.07
C GLN A 430 37.16 -16.31 17.53
N ASP A 431 37.86 -15.19 17.75
CA ASP A 431 38.12 -14.69 19.11
C ASP A 431 36.82 -14.33 19.84
N PHE A 432 35.87 -13.70 19.13
CA PHE A 432 34.52 -13.47 19.62
C PHE A 432 33.78 -14.76 20.00
N LEU A 433 33.79 -15.77 19.13
CA LEU A 433 33.13 -17.05 19.40
C LEU A 433 33.70 -17.76 20.64
N ILE A 434 35.01 -17.66 20.87
CA ILE A 434 35.66 -18.24 22.05
C ILE A 434 35.25 -17.46 23.32
N ALA A 435 35.36 -16.14 23.31
CA ALA A 435 35.06 -15.29 24.46
C ALA A 435 33.58 -15.32 24.86
N GLU A 436 32.67 -15.19 23.89
CA GLU A 436 31.23 -15.11 24.12
C GLU A 436 30.63 -16.47 24.51
N ALA A 437 31.12 -17.58 23.93
CA ALA A 437 30.71 -18.92 24.35
C ALA A 437 31.16 -19.22 25.79
N ALA A 438 32.37 -18.78 26.19
CA ALA A 438 32.83 -18.88 27.57
C ALA A 438 31.97 -18.04 28.52
N ARG A 439 31.61 -16.79 28.16
CA ARG A 439 30.71 -15.93 28.96
C ARG A 439 29.33 -16.54 29.15
N LEU A 440 28.79 -17.20 28.12
CA LEU A 440 27.47 -17.84 28.14
C LEU A 440 27.49 -19.28 28.66
N ASN A 441 28.67 -19.84 28.97
CA ASN A 441 28.87 -21.25 29.34
C ASN A 441 28.27 -22.24 28.32
N VAL A 442 28.50 -21.99 27.03
CA VAL A 442 28.12 -22.84 25.89
C VAL A 442 29.36 -23.24 25.08
N ARG A 443 29.18 -24.11 24.08
CA ARG A 443 30.29 -24.49 23.17
C ARG A 443 30.44 -23.47 22.02
N PRO A 444 31.66 -23.11 21.58
CA PRO A 444 31.86 -22.21 20.45
C PRO A 444 31.27 -22.70 19.12
N ASP A 445 31.30 -24.02 18.85
CA ASP A 445 30.71 -24.62 17.65
C ASP A 445 29.18 -24.45 17.62
N TRP A 446 28.53 -24.59 18.78
CA TRP A 446 27.08 -24.41 18.93
C TRP A 446 26.69 -22.93 18.79
N LEU A 447 27.46 -22.01 19.39
CA LEU A 447 27.23 -20.57 19.24
C LEU A 447 27.36 -20.15 17.77
N ALA A 448 28.45 -20.55 17.11
CA ALA A 448 28.68 -20.34 15.67
C ALA A 448 27.48 -20.83 14.84
N ALA A 449 27.05 -22.07 15.09
CA ALA A 449 25.91 -22.65 14.38
C ALA A 449 24.60 -21.90 14.66
N LYS A 450 24.35 -21.40 15.88
CA LYS A 450 23.17 -20.59 16.25
C LYS A 450 23.16 -19.21 15.57
N LEU A 451 24.31 -18.56 15.36
CA LEU A 451 24.41 -17.32 14.59
C LEU A 451 24.13 -17.56 13.09
N MET A 452 24.78 -18.57 12.49
CA MET A 452 24.64 -18.86 11.06
C MET A 452 23.28 -19.50 10.70
N GLY A 453 22.75 -20.36 11.58
CA GLY A 453 21.64 -21.28 11.31
C GLY A 453 22.07 -22.61 10.68
N ARG A 454 23.38 -22.85 10.54
CA ARG A 454 24.00 -24.10 10.05
C ARG A 454 25.29 -24.39 10.78
N TRP A 455 25.61 -25.67 10.94
CA TRP A 455 26.95 -26.13 11.33
C TRP A 455 27.97 -25.90 10.21
N TYR A 456 29.27 -25.94 10.53
CA TYR A 456 30.36 -25.64 9.58
C TYR A 456 30.42 -26.58 8.35
N ASP A 457 29.93 -27.81 8.48
CA ASP A 457 29.79 -28.81 7.40
C ASP A 457 28.60 -28.52 6.45
N GLY A 458 27.74 -27.57 6.82
CA GLY A 458 26.52 -27.21 6.13
C GLY A 458 25.24 -27.84 6.69
N ALA A 459 25.30 -28.67 7.73
CA ALA A 459 24.12 -29.31 8.31
C ALA A 459 23.15 -28.26 8.91
N PRO A 460 21.83 -28.36 8.65
CA PRO A 460 20.88 -27.33 9.07
C PRO A 460 20.50 -27.44 10.55
N LEU A 461 20.63 -26.33 11.28
CA LEU A 461 20.35 -26.27 12.72
C LEU A 461 18.87 -26.55 13.07
N SER A 462 17.97 -26.29 12.12
CA SER A 462 16.55 -26.66 12.23
C SER A 462 16.33 -28.18 12.39
N LEU A 463 17.19 -29.02 11.81
CA LEU A 463 17.15 -30.48 12.02
C LEU A 463 18.02 -30.91 13.22
N HIS A 464 19.21 -30.32 13.36
CA HIS A 464 20.21 -30.69 14.36
C HIS A 464 20.50 -29.50 15.31
N PRO A 465 19.64 -29.20 16.30
CA PRO A 465 19.70 -27.93 17.04
C PRO A 465 20.83 -27.80 18.07
N ASP A 466 21.44 -28.90 18.51
CA ASP A 466 22.33 -28.94 19.69
C ASP A 466 23.69 -29.64 19.46
N ILE A 467 23.74 -30.59 18.52
CA ILE A 467 24.93 -31.34 18.13
C ILE A 467 24.88 -31.58 16.61
N ALA A 468 25.99 -31.39 15.90
CA ALA A 468 26.12 -31.70 14.48
C ALA A 468 25.91 -33.20 14.19
N PRO A 469 25.44 -33.59 12.99
CA PRO A 469 25.34 -35.00 12.60
C PRO A 469 26.71 -35.67 12.52
N ALA A 470 26.75 -36.99 12.76
CA ALA A 470 27.98 -37.78 12.65
C ALA A 470 28.42 -38.02 11.18
N ASP A 471 27.46 -38.04 10.25
CA ASP A 471 27.73 -37.97 8.81
C ASP A 471 27.10 -36.68 8.23
N PRO A 472 27.92 -35.69 7.80
CA PRO A 472 27.45 -34.53 7.07
C PRO A 472 26.65 -34.87 5.80
N HIS A 473 26.84 -36.06 5.22
CA HIS A 473 26.22 -36.46 3.95
C HIS A 473 24.82 -37.06 4.11
N GLU A 474 24.30 -37.25 5.33
CA GLU A 474 22.90 -37.56 5.58
C GLU A 474 22.01 -36.63 4.75
N HIS A 475 21.06 -37.22 4.02
CA HIS A 475 20.67 -36.70 2.70
C HIS A 475 19.86 -35.38 2.70
N LYS A 476 19.70 -34.75 3.88
CA LYS A 476 18.73 -33.71 4.23
C LYS A 476 19.29 -32.28 4.37
N ARG A 477 20.47 -31.98 3.84
CA ARG A 477 21.15 -30.65 3.99
C ARG A 477 20.29 -29.41 3.67
N ASN A 478 19.23 -29.52 2.86
CA ASN A 478 18.26 -28.44 2.67
C ASN A 478 16.79 -28.85 2.90
N ASP A 479 16.56 -30.11 3.31
CA ASP A 479 15.27 -30.80 3.48
C ASP A 479 14.64 -30.45 4.83
N PHE A 480 14.36 -29.17 5.04
CA PHE A 480 13.79 -28.65 6.28
C PHE A 480 12.95 -27.40 6.06
N ASP A 481 12.08 -27.10 7.01
CA ASP A 481 11.40 -25.83 7.11
C ASP A 481 11.24 -25.44 8.59
N TYR A 482 10.93 -24.18 8.88
CA TYR A 482 10.79 -23.66 10.25
C TYR A 482 9.38 -23.90 10.84
N GLY A 483 8.55 -24.68 10.17
CA GLY A 483 7.28 -25.18 10.67
C GLY A 483 6.38 -25.73 9.55
N PRO A 484 5.27 -26.42 9.91
CA PRO A 484 4.38 -27.07 8.95
C PRO A 484 3.87 -26.15 7.84
N SER A 485 4.13 -26.52 6.59
CA SER A 485 3.45 -26.04 5.38
C SER A 485 2.31 -27.01 5.03
N TYR A 486 1.58 -26.79 3.91
CA TYR A 486 0.72 -27.87 3.40
C TYR A 486 1.55 -29.08 3.00
N GLU A 487 2.60 -28.84 2.19
CA GLU A 487 3.30 -29.88 1.44
C GLU A 487 4.06 -30.83 2.38
N TYR A 488 4.45 -30.31 3.55
CA TYR A 488 5.27 -31.00 4.54
C TYR A 488 4.73 -30.74 5.96
N PRO A 489 3.58 -31.34 6.33
CA PRO A 489 2.91 -31.07 7.59
C PRO A 489 3.70 -31.59 8.79
N ASP A 490 4.50 -32.64 8.61
CA ASP A 490 5.30 -33.28 9.66
C ASP A 490 6.59 -32.50 10.04
N THR A 491 6.81 -31.30 9.47
CA THR A 491 8.00 -30.49 9.79
C THR A 491 7.92 -29.88 11.18
N ALA A 492 9.06 -29.81 11.89
CA ALA A 492 9.10 -29.34 13.26
C ALA A 492 8.71 -27.86 13.38
N MET A 493 7.75 -27.54 14.28
CA MET A 493 7.28 -26.18 14.49
C MET A 493 8.30 -25.34 15.26
N ASP A 494 9.04 -24.48 14.55
CA ASP A 494 10.13 -23.64 15.08
C ASP A 494 9.86 -22.14 14.88
N HIS A 495 8.60 -21.72 14.92
CA HIS A 495 8.22 -20.30 14.80
C HIS A 495 8.79 -19.43 15.94
N GLY A 496 9.03 -20.02 17.12
CA GLY A 496 9.67 -19.37 18.26
C GLY A 496 11.21 -19.40 18.25
N GLY A 497 11.85 -20.01 17.24
CA GLY A 497 13.31 -20.00 17.06
C GLY A 497 14.14 -20.78 18.09
N GLN A 498 13.53 -21.72 18.81
CA GLN A 498 14.21 -22.55 19.81
C GLN A 498 15.21 -23.53 19.17
N ARG A 499 14.90 -24.04 17.97
CA ARG A 499 15.81 -24.91 17.21
C ARG A 499 16.81 -24.04 16.44
N CYS A 500 16.31 -23.12 15.61
CA CYS A 500 17.11 -22.15 14.87
C CYS A 500 16.67 -20.71 15.18
N PRO A 501 17.49 -19.87 15.85
CA PRO A 501 17.12 -18.51 16.25
C PRO A 501 16.54 -17.68 15.10
N VAL A 502 15.50 -16.89 15.36
CA VAL A 502 14.78 -16.18 14.29
C VAL A 502 15.67 -15.14 13.58
N GLY A 503 16.65 -14.58 14.28
CA GLY A 503 17.66 -13.69 13.69
C GLY A 503 18.79 -14.39 12.92
N ALA A 504 18.90 -15.73 12.93
CA ALA A 504 20.06 -16.43 12.36
C ALA A 504 20.22 -16.18 10.85
N HIS A 505 21.46 -16.13 10.36
CA HIS A 505 21.77 -15.61 9.02
C HIS A 505 21.01 -16.30 7.88
N ILE A 506 21.01 -17.63 7.81
CA ILE A 506 20.27 -18.36 6.77
C ILE A 506 18.74 -18.29 6.93
N ARG A 507 18.25 -17.81 8.08
CA ARG A 507 16.82 -17.62 8.39
C ARG A 507 16.36 -16.19 8.08
N ARG A 508 17.18 -15.16 8.36
CA ARG A 508 16.95 -13.79 7.88
C ARG A 508 17.03 -13.70 6.35
N SER A 509 18.07 -14.26 5.73
CA SER A 509 18.23 -14.25 4.27
C SER A 509 17.27 -15.18 3.50
N ASN A 510 16.64 -16.16 4.16
CA ASN A 510 15.59 -17.00 3.57
C ASN A 510 14.62 -17.55 4.65
N PRO A 511 13.49 -16.87 4.91
CA PRO A 511 12.62 -17.19 6.04
C PRO A 511 11.80 -18.47 5.90
N ARG A 512 11.67 -19.05 4.69
CA ARG A 512 10.81 -20.21 4.39
C ARG A 512 9.37 -20.04 4.94
N THR A 513 8.86 -20.94 5.79
CA THR A 513 7.55 -20.80 6.48
C THR A 513 7.53 -19.82 7.67
N SER A 514 8.66 -19.24 8.08
CA SER A 514 8.70 -18.33 9.24
C SER A 514 7.66 -17.22 9.11
N ARG A 515 7.04 -16.86 10.24
CA ARG A 515 6.21 -15.66 10.33
C ARG A 515 7.16 -14.46 10.26
N VAL A 516 7.05 -13.63 9.21
CA VAL A 516 7.95 -12.50 8.93
C VAL A 516 7.19 -11.33 8.28
N ALA A 517 7.82 -10.16 8.21
CA ALA A 517 7.35 -9.06 7.37
C ALA A 517 7.53 -9.40 5.88
N GLY A 518 6.42 -9.42 5.15
CA GLY A 518 6.33 -9.93 3.77
C GLY A 518 5.68 -11.31 3.70
N ALA A 519 5.65 -11.91 2.50
CA ALA A 519 5.02 -13.20 2.28
C ALA A 519 6.05 -14.35 2.28
N ARG A 520 5.65 -15.51 2.80
CA ARG A 520 6.48 -16.72 2.93
C ARG A 520 6.98 -17.19 1.55
N TYR A 521 8.22 -17.68 1.50
CA TYR A 521 8.93 -18.10 0.26
C TYR A 521 9.07 -17.05 -0.86
N THR A 522 8.62 -15.81 -0.68
CA THR A 522 8.86 -14.71 -1.64
C THR A 522 10.27 -14.14 -1.52
N ARG A 523 10.65 -13.23 -2.41
CA ARG A 523 11.94 -12.51 -2.44
C ARG A 523 13.12 -13.50 -2.47
N ARG A 524 13.29 -14.22 -3.58
CA ARG A 524 14.37 -15.20 -3.78
C ARG A 524 15.54 -14.57 -4.55
N LEU A 525 16.78 -14.97 -4.27
CA LEU A 525 17.97 -14.52 -5.01
C LEU A 525 18.76 -15.71 -5.58
N MET A 526 19.29 -15.56 -6.80
CA MET A 526 20.30 -16.47 -7.36
C MET A 526 21.69 -15.98 -6.98
N ARG A 527 22.42 -16.75 -6.16
CA ARG A 527 23.76 -16.37 -5.67
C ARG A 527 24.85 -16.97 -6.56
N ARG A 528 25.82 -16.17 -6.98
CA ARG A 528 26.99 -16.56 -7.79
C ARG A 528 28.29 -15.96 -7.23
N GLY A 529 28.47 -16.02 -5.92
CA GLY A 529 29.67 -15.52 -5.25
C GLY A 529 30.91 -16.37 -5.48
N MET A 530 32.08 -15.72 -5.48
CA MET A 530 33.43 -16.31 -5.50
C MET A 530 34.30 -15.60 -4.46
N HIS A 531 35.35 -16.24 -3.95
CA HIS A 531 36.17 -15.68 -2.87
C HIS A 531 37.37 -14.90 -3.40
N TYR A 532 37.66 -13.74 -2.80
CA TYR A 532 38.84 -12.95 -3.13
C TYR A 532 39.85 -12.92 -1.97
N VAL A 533 41.11 -12.68 -2.33
CA VAL A 533 42.17 -12.15 -1.46
C VAL A 533 42.75 -10.95 -2.22
N LYS A 534 42.96 -9.83 -1.54
CA LYS A 534 43.42 -8.57 -2.13
C LYS A 534 44.36 -7.86 -1.17
N GLU A 535 45.52 -7.43 -1.66
CA GLU A 535 46.38 -6.53 -0.90
C GLU A 535 45.72 -5.14 -0.77
N ILE A 536 45.63 -4.65 0.47
CA ILE A 536 45.10 -3.33 0.85
C ILE A 536 46.18 -2.59 1.63
N THR A 537 46.39 -1.32 1.34
CA THR A 537 47.24 -0.41 2.12
C THR A 537 46.37 0.69 2.72
N ASP A 538 46.30 0.74 4.05
CA ASP A 538 45.57 1.78 4.79
C ASP A 538 46.43 2.37 5.93
N THR A 539 45.80 3.02 6.90
CA THR A 539 46.46 3.63 8.07
C THR A 539 47.15 2.63 9.01
N GLN A 540 46.87 1.33 8.89
CA GLN A 540 47.55 0.25 9.61
C GLN A 540 48.73 -0.36 8.82
N GLY A 541 48.87 0.02 7.54
CA GLY A 541 49.88 -0.49 6.62
C GLY A 541 49.32 -1.46 5.57
N THR A 542 50.23 -2.12 4.84
CA THR A 542 49.86 -3.09 3.81
C THR A 542 49.54 -4.45 4.43
N HIS A 543 48.35 -4.99 4.14
CA HIS A 543 47.86 -6.28 4.62
C HIS A 543 46.96 -6.96 3.57
N GLU A 544 46.72 -8.27 3.73
CA GLU A 544 45.76 -9.00 2.88
C GLU A 544 44.34 -8.88 3.44
N GLU A 545 43.43 -8.29 2.66
CA GLU A 545 41.99 -8.38 2.88
C GLU A 545 41.41 -9.59 2.14
N LEU A 546 40.70 -10.44 2.85
CA LEU A 546 40.02 -11.62 2.31
C LEU A 546 38.50 -11.47 2.42
N GLY A 547 37.78 -11.98 1.42
CA GLY A 547 36.34 -11.79 1.37
C GLY A 547 35.60 -12.54 0.26
N LEU A 548 34.37 -12.09 0.01
CA LEU A 548 33.46 -12.61 -1.01
C LEU A 548 33.15 -11.52 -2.06
N PHE A 549 33.42 -11.83 -3.33
CA PHE A 549 32.86 -11.11 -4.47
C PHE A 549 31.50 -11.75 -4.80
N GLY A 550 30.43 -11.20 -4.21
CA GLY A 550 29.08 -11.75 -4.29
C GLY A 550 28.28 -11.17 -5.45
N MET A 551 27.77 -12.03 -6.33
CA MET A 551 26.76 -11.66 -7.34
C MET A 551 25.38 -12.19 -6.94
N PHE A 552 24.39 -11.30 -6.91
CA PHE A 552 23.02 -11.56 -6.45
C PHE A 552 22.02 -11.20 -7.56
N ILE A 553 21.56 -12.23 -8.28
CA ILE A 553 20.80 -12.13 -9.52
C ILE A 553 19.28 -12.24 -9.23
N CYS A 554 18.50 -11.32 -9.77
CA CYS A 554 17.06 -11.13 -9.51
C CYS A 554 16.35 -10.36 -10.65
N ALA A 555 15.02 -10.47 -10.73
CA ALA A 555 14.20 -9.69 -11.66
C ALA A 555 13.88 -8.27 -11.15
N ASP A 556 13.98 -8.02 -9.84
CA ASP A 556 13.67 -6.73 -9.20
C ASP A 556 14.66 -6.43 -8.07
N LEU A 557 15.47 -5.37 -8.21
CA LEU A 557 16.47 -4.98 -7.22
C LEU A 557 15.83 -4.53 -5.90
N GLU A 558 14.82 -3.66 -5.97
CA GLU A 558 14.18 -3.05 -4.80
C GLU A 558 13.38 -4.10 -4.02
N ARG A 559 12.57 -4.89 -4.73
CA ARG A 559 11.72 -5.91 -4.11
C ARG A 559 12.54 -7.14 -3.68
N GLN A 560 13.61 -7.54 -4.37
CA GLN A 560 14.36 -8.75 -4.00
C GLN A 560 15.66 -8.44 -3.24
N PHE A 561 16.62 -7.73 -3.83
CA PHE A 561 17.93 -7.51 -3.22
C PHE A 561 17.87 -6.54 -2.04
N GLU A 562 17.40 -5.31 -2.28
CA GLU A 562 17.38 -4.26 -1.26
C GLU A 562 16.40 -4.58 -0.14
N PHE A 563 15.24 -5.18 -0.45
CA PHE A 563 14.31 -5.62 0.61
C PHE A 563 14.93 -6.62 1.57
N ILE A 564 15.73 -7.57 1.07
CA ILE A 564 16.46 -8.51 1.94
C ILE A 564 17.49 -7.74 2.77
N GLN A 565 18.33 -6.91 2.15
CA GLN A 565 19.38 -6.16 2.85
C GLN A 565 18.83 -5.17 3.90
N ARG A 566 17.76 -4.43 3.56
CA ARG A 566 17.12 -3.42 4.41
C ARG A 566 16.20 -4.02 5.46
N GLN A 567 15.22 -4.83 5.06
CA GLN A 567 14.10 -5.23 5.93
C GLN A 567 14.35 -6.56 6.65
N TRP A 568 15.14 -7.46 6.07
CA TRP A 568 15.41 -8.78 6.67
C TRP A 568 16.78 -8.90 7.32
N ILE A 569 17.83 -8.36 6.71
CA ILE A 569 19.19 -8.39 7.27
C ILE A 569 19.35 -7.32 8.36
N ASN A 570 19.03 -6.06 8.05
CA ASN A 570 19.21 -4.92 8.97
C ASN A 570 17.95 -4.51 9.76
N GLY A 571 16.76 -4.95 9.35
CA GLY A 571 15.50 -4.48 9.94
C GLY A 571 15.24 -4.98 11.37
N ASP A 572 14.65 -4.09 12.18
CA ASP A 572 14.08 -4.33 13.53
C ASP A 572 12.72 -5.05 13.48
N ARG A 573 12.11 -5.14 12.29
CA ARG A 573 10.74 -5.63 12.05
C ARG A 573 10.68 -6.89 11.19
N PHE A 574 11.81 -7.61 11.05
CA PHE A 574 11.87 -8.88 10.32
C PHE A 574 10.75 -9.86 10.73
N THR A 575 10.45 -9.93 12.04
CA THR A 575 9.24 -10.55 12.60
C THR A 575 8.73 -9.69 13.76
N ALA A 576 7.45 -9.86 14.12
CA ALA A 576 6.98 -9.45 15.44
C ALA A 576 7.81 -10.14 16.54
N GLY A 577 8.18 -9.39 17.57
CA GLY A 577 8.96 -9.87 18.72
C GLY A 577 10.49 -9.84 18.58
N LEU A 578 11.06 -9.44 17.43
CA LEU A 578 12.52 -9.39 17.21
C LEU A 578 13.06 -7.94 17.15
N SER A 579 12.73 -7.14 18.16
CA SER A 579 13.17 -5.74 18.28
C SER A 579 14.63 -5.61 18.71
N GLY A 580 15.39 -4.71 18.08
CA GLY A 580 16.79 -4.42 18.47
C GLY A 580 17.80 -5.53 18.11
N ALA A 581 17.44 -6.41 17.19
CA ALA A 581 18.29 -7.50 16.70
C ALA A 581 18.50 -7.39 15.18
N ARG A 582 19.69 -7.74 14.72
CA ARG A 582 20.11 -7.73 13.31
C ARG A 582 20.59 -9.12 12.88
N ASP A 583 20.91 -9.28 11.60
CA ASP A 583 21.67 -10.43 11.12
C ASP A 583 23.07 -10.48 11.77
N PRO A 584 23.49 -11.61 12.36
CA PRO A 584 24.73 -11.70 13.12
C PRO A 584 26.00 -11.84 12.29
N ILE A 585 25.91 -11.90 10.96
CA ILE A 585 27.05 -12.08 10.05
C ILE A 585 27.23 -10.86 9.14
N ILE A 586 26.14 -10.34 8.55
CA ILE A 586 26.18 -9.23 7.57
C ILE A 586 25.27 -8.03 7.90
N GLY A 587 24.74 -7.95 9.13
CA GLY A 587 24.00 -6.77 9.61
C GLY A 587 24.96 -5.64 10.02
N THR A 588 24.70 -4.41 9.58
CA THR A 588 25.39 -3.20 10.04
C THR A 588 24.90 -2.83 11.44
N PRO A 589 25.73 -2.88 12.50
CA PRO A 589 25.34 -2.40 13.82
C PRO A 589 25.20 -0.88 13.84
N LEU A 590 24.20 -0.35 14.56
CA LEU A 590 23.95 1.10 14.67
C LEU A 590 24.02 1.65 16.10
N GLY A 591 24.22 0.81 17.12
CA GLY A 591 24.38 1.31 18.49
C GLY A 591 24.64 0.23 19.52
N GLU A 592 24.98 0.67 20.75
CA GLU A 592 25.41 -0.21 21.83
C GLU A 592 24.37 -1.23 22.32
N ASN A 593 23.11 -1.04 21.95
CA ASN A 593 21.95 -1.85 22.35
C ASN A 593 21.55 -2.92 21.32
N ASP A 594 22.19 -2.99 20.15
CA ASP A 594 21.94 -4.05 19.16
C ASP A 594 22.38 -5.42 19.74
N ALA A 595 21.45 -6.35 19.89
CA ALA A 595 21.68 -7.65 20.53
C ALA A 595 20.97 -8.79 19.79
N PHE A 596 21.68 -9.91 19.61
CA PHE A 596 21.14 -11.16 19.07
C PHE A 596 20.60 -12.03 20.21
N GLU A 597 19.38 -12.54 20.06
CA GLU A 597 18.75 -13.40 21.06
C GLU A 597 18.70 -14.87 20.62
N ILE A 598 19.16 -15.77 21.50
CA ILE A 598 19.04 -17.21 21.36
C ILE A 598 17.99 -17.71 22.36
N PRO A 599 16.79 -18.10 21.90
CA PRO A 599 15.79 -18.72 22.76
C PRO A 599 16.28 -20.07 23.29
N VAL A 600 16.13 -20.31 24.59
CA VAL A 600 16.47 -21.60 25.24
C VAL A 600 15.21 -22.24 25.83
N PRO A 601 15.06 -23.58 25.78
CA PRO A 601 13.92 -24.24 26.41
C PRO A 601 13.88 -23.98 27.92
N ASN A 602 12.72 -23.55 28.42
CA ASN A 602 12.42 -23.36 29.86
C ASN A 602 13.35 -22.36 30.60
N GLY A 603 13.94 -21.39 29.90
CA GLY A 603 14.78 -20.35 30.51
C GLY A 603 14.74 -19.02 29.74
N PRO A 604 15.36 -17.95 30.28
CA PRO A 604 15.47 -16.66 29.60
C PRO A 604 16.40 -16.75 28.38
N SER A 605 16.05 -16.07 27.28
CA SER A 605 16.88 -16.01 26.07
C SER A 605 18.31 -15.55 26.39
N LEU A 606 19.31 -16.23 25.82
CA LEU A 606 20.69 -15.78 25.90
C LEU A 606 20.85 -14.57 24.98
N LYS A 607 21.31 -13.44 25.52
CA LYS A 607 21.63 -12.24 24.73
C LYS A 607 23.11 -12.20 24.38
N VAL A 608 23.38 -11.97 23.10
CA VAL A 608 24.71 -11.87 22.49
C VAL A 608 24.87 -10.45 21.92
N LYS A 609 25.89 -9.70 22.34
CA LYS A 609 26.19 -8.38 21.74
C LYS A 609 27.09 -8.56 20.53
N LEU A 610 26.67 -8.08 19.35
CA LEU A 610 27.34 -8.33 18.08
C LEU A 610 28.33 -7.20 17.73
N PRO A 611 29.63 -7.49 17.53
CA PRO A 611 30.51 -6.62 16.75
C PRO A 611 30.33 -6.88 15.23
N GLN A 612 30.96 -6.07 14.38
CA GLN A 612 30.87 -6.21 12.94
C GLN A 612 31.96 -7.12 12.36
N PHE A 613 31.57 -8.26 11.78
CA PHE A 613 32.50 -9.23 11.17
C PHE A 613 32.65 -9.09 9.65
N VAL A 614 31.70 -8.44 8.99
CA VAL A 614 31.69 -8.27 7.53
C VAL A 614 31.56 -6.79 7.18
N ARG A 615 32.37 -6.33 6.22
CA ARG A 615 32.40 -4.95 5.76
C ARG A 615 32.08 -4.86 4.27
N THR A 616 31.16 -3.97 3.89
CA THR A 616 30.93 -3.62 2.48
C THR A 616 32.13 -2.82 1.97
N ARG A 617 32.79 -3.33 0.93
CA ARG A 617 33.94 -2.68 0.28
C ARG A 617 33.67 -2.28 -1.17
N GLY A 618 32.44 -2.46 -1.62
CA GLY A 618 32.03 -2.09 -2.97
C GLY A 618 30.71 -2.70 -3.37
N SER A 619 30.00 -2.03 -4.26
CA SER A 619 28.69 -2.45 -4.74
C SER A 619 28.46 -1.90 -6.15
N LEU A 620 27.86 -2.70 -7.04
CA LEU A 620 27.40 -2.24 -8.36
C LEU A 620 26.04 -2.86 -8.67
N TYR A 621 25.15 -2.09 -9.31
CA TYR A 621 23.92 -2.61 -9.88
C TYR A 621 24.07 -2.75 -11.39
N LEU A 622 23.83 -3.95 -11.90
CA LEU A 622 23.98 -4.31 -13.30
C LEU A 622 22.65 -4.78 -13.87
N PHE A 623 22.33 -4.33 -15.09
CA PHE A 623 21.38 -4.99 -15.97
C PHE A 623 22.16 -5.97 -16.86
N MET A 624 21.79 -7.25 -16.83
CA MET A 624 22.33 -8.30 -17.70
C MET A 624 21.30 -8.56 -18.81
N PRO A 625 21.47 -8.02 -20.04
CA PRO A 625 20.45 -8.15 -21.08
C PRO A 625 20.44 -9.54 -21.72
N GLY A 626 19.35 -9.89 -22.40
CA GLY A 626 19.29 -11.06 -23.29
C GLY A 626 20.26 -10.92 -24.48
N LEU A 627 20.66 -12.05 -25.07
CA LEU A 627 21.63 -12.06 -26.18
C LEU A 627 21.09 -11.38 -27.46
N ARG A 628 19.79 -11.38 -27.71
CA ARG A 628 19.14 -10.58 -28.77
C ARG A 628 19.26 -9.08 -28.48
N ALA A 629 18.92 -8.65 -27.27
CA ALA A 629 19.05 -7.25 -26.86
C ALA A 629 20.49 -6.73 -26.90
N LEU A 630 21.50 -7.59 -26.68
CA LEU A 630 22.92 -7.24 -26.86
C LEU A 630 23.34 -7.12 -28.34
N ARG A 631 22.68 -7.80 -29.27
CA ARG A 631 22.90 -7.63 -30.72
C ARG A 631 22.22 -6.35 -31.24
N ASP A 632 21.05 -6.03 -30.71
CA ASP A 632 20.20 -4.92 -31.15
C ASP A 632 20.55 -3.57 -30.49
N LEU A 633 21.69 -3.45 -29.80
CA LEU A 633 22.11 -2.22 -29.10
C LEU A 633 22.13 -0.96 -30.00
N GLU A 634 22.49 -1.11 -31.28
CA GLU A 634 22.48 0.01 -32.24
C GLU A 634 21.07 0.54 -32.48
N THR A 635 20.05 -0.34 -32.47
CA THR A 635 18.63 0.03 -32.60
C THR A 635 18.20 0.89 -31.42
N PHE A 636 18.65 0.58 -30.20
CA PHE A 636 18.28 1.33 -28.98
C PHE A 636 19.04 2.66 -28.81
N ALA A 637 20.13 2.87 -29.56
CA ALA A 637 20.82 4.15 -29.68
C ALA A 637 20.24 5.03 -30.81
N THR A 638 19.79 4.43 -31.91
CA THR A 638 19.34 5.16 -33.11
C THR A 638 17.83 5.40 -33.19
N SER A 639 17.00 4.55 -32.57
CA SER A 639 15.53 4.64 -32.60
C SER A 639 14.93 4.70 -31.20
N ASP A 640 13.84 5.44 -31.03
CA ASP A 640 13.03 5.43 -29.81
C ASP A 640 12.24 4.11 -29.67
N PRO A 641 11.82 3.71 -28.46
CA PRO A 641 10.90 2.59 -28.31
C PRO A 641 9.63 2.86 -29.11
N PRO A 642 9.07 1.83 -29.80
CA PRO A 642 7.80 2.01 -30.48
C PRO A 642 6.77 2.49 -29.45
N ALA A 643 6.02 3.54 -29.81
CA ALA A 643 4.95 4.06 -28.96
C ALA A 643 4.06 2.89 -28.51
N PRO A 644 3.69 2.82 -27.21
CA PRO A 644 3.13 1.62 -26.62
C PRO A 644 1.94 1.13 -27.44
N ALA A 645 2.08 -0.08 -27.97
CA ALA A 645 1.20 -0.60 -29.00
C ALA A 645 -0.18 -0.95 -28.42
N LEU A 646 -1.03 0.07 -28.29
CA LEU A 646 -2.48 -0.15 -28.33
C LEU A 646 -2.78 -0.96 -29.59
N VAL A 647 -3.47 -2.08 -29.40
CA VAL A 647 -4.31 -2.62 -30.46
C VAL A 647 -5.27 -1.50 -30.86
N LEU A 648 -5.27 -1.13 -32.15
CA LEU A 648 -5.83 0.13 -32.66
C LEU A 648 -7.31 0.32 -32.22
N ALA A 649 -7.81 1.54 -31.96
CA ALA A 649 -7.66 2.70 -32.84
C ALA A 649 -8.07 4.05 -32.19
N ALA A 650 -7.17 5.05 -32.23
CA ALA A 650 -7.52 6.48 -32.07
C ALA A 650 -6.36 7.39 -32.54
N ALA A 651 -6.14 7.52 -33.85
CA ALA A 651 -5.07 8.35 -34.41
C ALA A 651 -5.60 9.50 -35.28
N ALA A 652 -5.92 10.65 -34.67
CA ALA A 652 -6.03 11.96 -35.35
C ALA A 652 -6.08 13.13 -34.35
N VAL A 653 -5.55 14.29 -34.79
CA VAL A 653 -5.53 15.63 -34.16
C VAL A 653 -4.27 15.97 -33.35
N ALA A 654 -3.33 16.64 -34.03
CA ALA A 654 -2.42 17.61 -33.42
C ALA A 654 -3.04 19.01 -33.55
N PRO A 655 -2.63 19.99 -32.71
CA PRO A 655 -1.73 20.99 -33.30
C PRO A 655 -0.70 21.65 -32.36
N ARG A 656 0.50 21.86 -32.93
CA ARG A 656 1.41 23.02 -32.83
C ARG A 656 2.08 23.41 -31.50
N GLU A 657 3.37 23.65 -31.64
CA GLU A 657 4.28 24.28 -30.69
C GLU A 657 3.98 25.79 -30.51
N ALA A 658 4.41 26.33 -29.36
CA ALA A 658 4.69 27.75 -29.20
C ALA A 658 6.01 27.89 -28.42
N SER A 659 6.98 28.61 -28.99
CA SER A 659 8.33 28.75 -28.43
C SER A 659 8.39 29.80 -27.32
N LEU A 660 9.00 29.46 -26.18
CA LEU A 660 9.51 30.44 -25.21
C LEU A 660 10.99 30.20 -24.90
N SER A 661 11.67 31.27 -24.50
CA SER A 661 13.12 31.44 -24.66
C SER A 661 13.96 30.91 -23.50
N ALA A 662 15.19 30.48 -23.80
CA ALA A 662 16.17 30.02 -22.82
C ALA A 662 16.55 31.09 -21.77
N ARG A 663 15.92 31.05 -20.58
CA ARG A 663 16.37 31.83 -19.42
C ARG A 663 16.02 31.25 -18.04
N GLU A 664 15.97 29.93 -17.91
CA GLU A 664 15.83 29.24 -16.61
C GLU A 664 16.71 27.98 -16.58
N ARG A 665 17.89 28.11 -15.95
CA ARG A 665 18.77 27.02 -15.51
C ARG A 665 19.29 27.40 -14.13
N GLU A 666 18.95 26.60 -13.10
CA GLU A 666 19.64 26.40 -11.81
C GLU A 666 18.68 26.00 -10.66
N ALA A 667 18.23 24.74 -10.63
CA ALA A 667 17.82 23.99 -9.42
C ALA A 667 17.46 22.52 -9.79
N PRO A 668 17.74 21.50 -8.94
CA PRO A 668 17.28 20.13 -9.14
C PRO A 668 15.86 19.90 -8.58
N ALA A 669 15.08 19.02 -9.21
CA ALA A 669 13.65 18.83 -8.92
C ALA A 669 13.28 17.43 -8.40
N ARG A 670 12.27 17.37 -7.52
CA ARG A 670 11.57 16.13 -7.13
C ARG A 670 10.68 15.66 -8.29
N LYS A 671 10.57 14.35 -8.55
CA LYS A 671 9.51 13.79 -9.40
C LYS A 671 8.17 13.91 -8.68
N SER A 672 7.18 14.53 -9.32
CA SER A 672 5.80 14.57 -8.83
C SER A 672 5.05 13.28 -9.20
N ILE A 673 4.34 12.71 -8.23
CA ILE A 673 3.21 11.82 -8.52
C ILE A 673 2.03 12.74 -8.80
N ALA A 674 1.53 12.76 -10.04
CA ALA A 674 0.47 13.65 -10.47
C ALA A 674 -0.48 12.93 -11.43
N LEU A 675 -1.69 12.64 -10.97
CA LEU A 675 -2.81 12.27 -11.85
C LEU A 675 -3.26 13.53 -12.60
N THR A 676 -3.65 13.40 -13.87
CA THR A 676 -4.15 14.55 -14.63
C THR A 676 -5.63 14.82 -14.32
N ARG A 677 -6.12 16.01 -14.66
CA ARG A 677 -7.56 16.32 -14.60
C ARG A 677 -8.42 15.36 -15.43
N ALA A 678 -7.86 14.77 -16.51
CA ALA A 678 -8.55 13.76 -17.30
C ALA A 678 -8.59 12.39 -16.61
N ASP A 679 -7.72 12.14 -15.63
CA ASP A 679 -7.71 10.91 -14.84
C ASP A 679 -8.66 11.01 -13.65
N PHE A 680 -8.67 12.14 -12.94
CA PHE A 680 -9.68 12.38 -11.89
C PHE A 680 -11.11 12.37 -12.42
N LEU A 681 -11.36 12.78 -13.67
CA LEU A 681 -12.66 12.62 -14.32
C LEU A 681 -13.05 11.13 -14.50
N LYS A 682 -12.10 10.25 -14.86
CA LYS A 682 -12.35 8.79 -14.93
C LYS A 682 -12.62 8.20 -13.55
N ILE A 683 -11.91 8.66 -12.51
CA ILE A 683 -12.17 8.29 -11.11
C ILE A 683 -13.60 8.67 -10.72
N ALA A 684 -14.05 9.89 -11.05
CA ALA A 684 -15.41 10.34 -10.78
C ALA A 684 -16.48 9.48 -11.48
N ILE A 685 -16.29 9.17 -12.77
CA ILE A 685 -17.18 8.29 -13.54
C ILE A 685 -17.21 6.88 -12.93
N ALA A 686 -16.04 6.31 -12.64
CA ALA A 686 -15.88 4.99 -12.02
C ALA A 686 -16.53 4.86 -10.62
N SER A 687 -16.51 5.93 -9.83
CA SER A 687 -17.06 5.95 -8.48
C SER A 687 -18.56 6.24 -8.40
N THR A 688 -19.15 6.82 -9.45
CA THR A 688 -20.58 7.21 -9.47
C THR A 688 -21.43 6.37 -10.44
N GLY A 689 -20.83 5.82 -11.50
CA GLY A 689 -21.54 5.20 -12.62
C GLY A 689 -22.19 6.22 -13.58
N ILE A 690 -21.90 7.52 -13.42
CA ILE A 690 -22.53 8.61 -14.18
C ILE A 690 -21.71 8.92 -15.44
N ARG A 691 -22.39 9.08 -16.57
CA ARG A 691 -21.79 9.51 -17.85
C ARG A 691 -22.57 10.67 -18.47
N ILE A 692 -21.86 11.48 -19.25
CA ILE A 692 -22.38 12.64 -19.99
C ILE A 692 -22.25 12.33 -21.48
N ASP A 693 -23.38 12.08 -22.15
CA ASP A 693 -23.39 11.67 -23.56
C ASP A 693 -23.25 12.86 -24.51
N GLY A 694 -22.09 12.95 -25.18
CA GLY A 694 -21.86 13.93 -26.25
C GLY A 694 -22.70 13.71 -27.52
N GLN A 695 -23.35 12.54 -27.66
CA GLN A 695 -24.35 12.26 -28.69
C GLN A 695 -25.42 11.29 -28.18
N ALA A 696 -26.69 11.69 -28.27
CA ALA A 696 -27.81 10.79 -28.05
C ALA A 696 -27.90 9.75 -29.17
N SER A 697 -27.38 8.54 -28.94
CA SER A 697 -27.65 7.40 -29.82
C SER A 697 -29.14 7.06 -29.85
N PRO A 698 -29.69 6.62 -30.99
CA PRO A 698 -31.13 6.52 -31.16
C PRO A 698 -31.75 5.44 -30.26
N ARG A 699 -32.82 5.80 -29.54
CA ARG A 699 -33.68 4.88 -28.78
C ARG A 699 -34.05 3.67 -29.65
N SER A 700 -33.45 2.50 -29.40
CA SER A 700 -33.66 1.34 -30.26
C SER A 700 -35.07 0.77 -30.01
N SER A 701 -35.97 1.01 -30.96
CA SER A 701 -37.39 0.65 -30.85
C SER A 701 -37.63 -0.84 -31.14
N ARG A 702 -37.13 -1.71 -30.28
CA ARG A 702 -37.53 -3.14 -30.24
C ARG A 702 -38.65 -3.33 -29.23
N SER A 703 -39.88 -3.22 -29.72
CA SER A 703 -41.10 -3.49 -28.95
C SER A 703 -41.20 -4.96 -28.55
N ALA A 704 -40.77 -5.30 -27.33
CA ALA A 704 -41.19 -6.52 -26.67
C ALA A 704 -42.67 -6.40 -26.30
N SER A 705 -43.55 -7.06 -27.08
CA SER A 705 -45.01 -6.96 -26.89
C SER A 705 -45.48 -7.80 -25.69
N ALA A 706 -45.27 -7.29 -24.48
CA ALA A 706 -45.88 -7.83 -23.27
C ALA A 706 -47.39 -7.51 -23.24
N SER A 707 -48.20 -8.50 -22.87
CA SER A 707 -49.67 -8.36 -22.84
C SER A 707 -50.12 -7.35 -21.79
N ALA A 708 -51.06 -6.46 -22.15
CA ALA A 708 -51.60 -5.42 -21.30
C ALA A 708 -52.57 -5.95 -20.22
N THR A 709 -52.03 -6.71 -19.26
CA THR A 709 -52.59 -6.79 -17.90
C THR A 709 -52.12 -5.54 -17.14
N ARG A 710 -52.88 -5.05 -16.15
CA ARG A 710 -52.45 -3.90 -15.32
C ARG A 710 -51.20 -4.25 -14.51
N SER A 711 -50.00 -4.02 -15.03
CA SER A 711 -48.77 -4.12 -14.23
C SER A 711 -48.75 -3.03 -13.16
N LEU A 712 -48.14 -3.32 -12.02
CA LEU A 712 -47.75 -2.27 -11.10
C LEU A 712 -46.64 -1.46 -11.79
N ALA A 713 -46.85 -0.16 -11.97
CA ALA A 713 -45.78 0.71 -12.46
C ALA A 713 -44.72 0.85 -11.36
N PHE A 714 -43.57 0.20 -11.54
CA PHE A 714 -42.43 0.29 -10.62
C PHE A 714 -41.70 1.63 -10.81
N ASP A 715 -42.12 2.61 -10.01
CA ASP A 715 -41.60 3.98 -9.97
C ASP A 715 -41.32 4.36 -8.51
N THR A 716 -40.04 4.44 -8.15
CA THR A 716 -39.60 4.66 -6.77
C THR A 716 -39.80 6.10 -6.29
N ARG A 717 -39.98 7.05 -7.23
CA ARG A 717 -40.17 8.49 -6.98
C ARG A 717 -41.58 8.82 -6.50
N ARG A 718 -42.46 7.83 -6.43
CA ARG A 718 -43.80 7.97 -5.87
C ARG A 718 -43.73 8.14 -4.35
N ARG A 719 -44.42 9.16 -3.84
CA ARG A 719 -44.47 9.44 -2.40
C ARG A 719 -44.94 8.26 -1.55
N ASP A 720 -45.87 7.43 -2.04
CA ASP A 720 -46.32 6.25 -1.30
C ASP A 720 -45.25 5.14 -1.25
N PHE A 721 -44.46 4.97 -2.32
CA PHE A 721 -43.30 4.07 -2.33
C PHE A 721 -42.17 4.57 -1.41
N GLN A 722 -41.79 5.85 -1.49
CA GLN A 722 -40.80 6.46 -0.58
C GLN A 722 -41.20 6.24 0.89
N MET A 723 -42.48 6.48 1.22
CA MET A 723 -43.00 6.32 2.59
C MET A 723 -43.06 4.85 3.04
N ASN A 724 -43.47 3.91 2.18
CA ASN A 724 -43.42 2.47 2.47
C ASN A 724 -43.37 1.60 1.20
N PRO A 725 -42.21 1.04 0.82
CA PRO A 725 -42.06 0.25 -0.40
C PRO A 725 -42.44 -1.23 -0.22
N TYR A 726 -42.50 -1.74 1.01
CA TYR A 726 -42.65 -3.18 1.28
C TYR A 726 -43.96 -3.80 0.73
N PRO A 727 -45.14 -3.13 0.78
CA PRO A 727 -46.36 -3.63 0.14
C PRO A 727 -46.24 -3.74 -1.39
N VAL A 728 -45.47 -2.84 -2.02
CA VAL A 728 -45.21 -2.92 -3.47
C VAL A 728 -44.31 -4.13 -3.75
N PHE A 729 -43.24 -4.31 -2.98
CA PHE A 729 -42.37 -5.48 -3.09
C PHE A 729 -43.13 -6.81 -2.86
N ALA A 730 -44.07 -6.87 -1.93
CA ALA A 730 -44.88 -8.06 -1.66
C ALA A 730 -45.75 -8.47 -2.86
N GLU A 731 -46.40 -7.52 -3.53
CA GLU A 731 -47.17 -7.82 -4.75
C GLU A 731 -46.25 -8.30 -5.89
N PHE A 732 -45.03 -7.75 -6.04
CA PHE A 732 -44.05 -8.29 -6.98
C PHE A 732 -43.55 -9.71 -6.58
N ARG A 733 -43.23 -9.98 -5.30
CA ARG A 733 -42.86 -11.34 -4.81
C ARG A 733 -43.90 -12.41 -5.15
N LYS A 734 -45.16 -12.01 -5.23
CA LYS A 734 -46.35 -12.86 -5.36
C LYS A 734 -46.85 -13.03 -6.80
N HIS A 735 -46.64 -12.04 -7.67
CA HIS A 735 -47.21 -12.03 -9.03
C HIS A 735 -46.20 -11.79 -10.16
N GLU A 736 -45.05 -11.16 -9.90
CA GLU A 736 -44.05 -10.82 -10.91
C GLU A 736 -42.66 -10.69 -10.26
N ARG A 737 -42.05 -11.82 -9.89
CA ARG A 737 -40.75 -11.89 -9.18
C ARG A 737 -39.58 -11.29 -9.98
N VAL A 738 -39.75 -11.12 -11.29
CA VAL A 738 -38.77 -10.53 -12.22
C VAL A 738 -39.51 -9.56 -13.15
N HIS A 739 -39.20 -8.26 -13.06
CA HIS A 739 -39.90 -7.17 -13.76
C HIS A 739 -38.91 -6.26 -14.48
N TYR A 740 -39.15 -5.90 -15.75
CA TYR A 740 -38.36 -4.87 -16.44
C TYR A 740 -39.01 -3.49 -16.25
N SER A 741 -38.29 -2.54 -15.64
CA SER A 741 -38.74 -1.16 -15.55
C SER A 741 -38.02 -0.27 -16.57
N ALA A 742 -38.78 0.24 -17.52
CA ALA A 742 -38.32 1.19 -18.54
C ALA A 742 -37.92 2.57 -17.97
N LEU A 743 -38.14 2.83 -16.67
CA LEU A 743 -37.69 4.05 -15.99
C LEU A 743 -36.20 3.99 -15.61
N TYR A 744 -35.67 2.78 -15.34
CA TYR A 744 -34.28 2.57 -14.90
C TYR A 744 -33.46 1.72 -15.91
N ASP A 745 -34.07 1.38 -17.05
CA ASP A 745 -33.58 0.48 -18.09
C ASP A 745 -32.94 -0.82 -17.55
N GLY A 746 -33.68 -1.53 -16.69
CA GLY A 746 -33.17 -2.72 -16.03
C GLY A 746 -34.22 -3.64 -15.41
N TRP A 747 -33.78 -4.84 -15.05
CA TRP A 747 -34.59 -5.94 -14.54
C TRP A 747 -34.55 -6.03 -13.02
N PHE A 748 -35.64 -5.71 -12.34
CA PHE A 748 -35.78 -5.85 -10.90
C PHE A 748 -36.15 -7.28 -10.51
N VAL A 749 -35.50 -7.78 -9.46
CA VAL A 749 -35.59 -9.17 -8.97
C VAL A 749 -35.96 -9.15 -7.49
N PHE A 750 -37.11 -9.72 -7.13
CA PHE A 750 -37.75 -9.52 -5.82
C PHE A 750 -37.75 -10.74 -4.89
N GLY A 751 -37.57 -11.95 -5.43
CA GLY A 751 -37.54 -13.20 -4.66
C GLY A 751 -36.15 -13.53 -4.13
N TYR A 752 -36.06 -14.07 -2.91
CA TYR A 752 -34.79 -14.37 -2.23
C TYR A 752 -33.90 -15.31 -3.04
N ASP A 753 -34.50 -16.31 -3.69
CA ASP A 753 -33.85 -17.29 -4.54
C ASP A 753 -33.07 -16.63 -5.70
N ASN A 754 -33.74 -15.83 -6.53
CA ASN A 754 -33.09 -15.16 -7.65
C ASN A 754 -32.14 -14.04 -7.19
N VAL A 755 -32.41 -13.37 -6.05
CA VAL A 755 -31.49 -12.36 -5.49
C VAL A 755 -30.18 -12.99 -5.02
N VAL A 756 -30.22 -14.15 -4.34
CA VAL A 756 -28.99 -14.88 -3.98
C VAL A 756 -28.18 -15.29 -5.22
N ARG A 757 -28.85 -15.68 -6.32
CA ARG A 757 -28.18 -15.97 -7.60
C ARG A 757 -27.45 -14.74 -8.16
N VAL A 758 -28.09 -13.57 -8.16
CA VAL A 758 -27.47 -12.28 -8.57
C VAL A 758 -26.24 -11.94 -7.71
N CYS A 759 -26.21 -12.35 -6.43
CA CYS A 759 -25.08 -12.14 -5.52
C CYS A 759 -23.93 -13.17 -5.65
N THR A 760 -24.14 -14.34 -6.26
CA THR A 760 -23.21 -15.49 -6.14
C THR A 760 -22.82 -16.16 -7.45
N GLU A 761 -23.58 -16.00 -8.53
CA GLU A 761 -23.25 -16.56 -9.84
C GLU A 761 -22.29 -15.64 -10.61
N ASP A 762 -21.05 -15.48 -10.14
CA ASP A 762 -20.03 -14.60 -10.76
C ASP A 762 -19.69 -14.95 -12.22
N ALA A 763 -20.02 -16.16 -12.68
CA ALA A 763 -19.94 -16.54 -14.10
C ALA A 763 -21.08 -15.93 -14.95
N ASN A 764 -22.22 -15.61 -14.33
CA ASN A 764 -23.42 -15.07 -14.95
C ASN A 764 -23.57 -13.55 -14.75
N PHE A 765 -22.97 -12.97 -13.72
CA PHE A 765 -23.12 -11.56 -13.34
C PHE A 765 -21.77 -10.84 -13.22
N SER A 766 -21.75 -9.56 -13.61
CA SER A 766 -20.62 -8.63 -13.38
C SER A 766 -21.04 -7.46 -12.49
N ALA A 767 -20.12 -6.96 -11.67
CA ALA A 767 -20.28 -5.74 -10.89
C ALA A 767 -20.11 -4.44 -11.69
N ALA A 768 -19.73 -4.53 -12.97
CA ALA A 768 -19.63 -3.39 -13.89
C ALA A 768 -20.14 -3.75 -15.29
N LYS A 769 -20.30 -2.74 -16.15
CA LYS A 769 -20.75 -2.94 -17.53
C LYS A 769 -19.65 -3.66 -18.35
N LEU A 770 -20.06 -4.53 -19.27
CA LEU A 770 -19.14 -5.48 -19.94
C LEU A 770 -18.15 -4.82 -20.92
N ASP A 771 -18.52 -3.67 -21.48
CA ASP A 771 -17.74 -2.85 -22.40
C ASP A 771 -17.01 -1.69 -21.69
N ASP A 772 -16.97 -1.70 -20.36
CA ASP A 772 -16.46 -0.59 -19.57
C ASP A 772 -14.94 -0.59 -19.39
N THR A 773 -14.29 0.47 -19.88
CA THR A 773 -12.83 0.68 -19.81
C THR A 773 -12.41 1.70 -18.75
N ASP A 774 -13.34 2.27 -17.99
CA ASP A 774 -12.98 3.16 -16.88
C ASP A 774 -12.31 2.38 -15.73
N PRO A 775 -11.53 3.06 -14.86
CA PRO A 775 -10.94 2.45 -13.67
C PRO A 775 -11.99 1.74 -12.81
N ARG A 776 -11.59 0.72 -12.05
CA ARG A 776 -12.52 -0.05 -11.22
C ARG A 776 -12.05 -0.06 -9.77
N GLY A 777 -12.98 -0.03 -8.83
CA GLY A 777 -12.71 -0.12 -7.41
C GLY A 777 -13.33 -1.37 -6.80
N LEU A 778 -13.16 -1.54 -5.50
CA LEU A 778 -13.66 -2.71 -4.75
C LEU A 778 -15.15 -3.04 -5.00
N PHE A 779 -16.00 -2.08 -5.41
CA PHE A 779 -17.42 -2.36 -5.71
C PHE A 779 -17.71 -2.69 -7.18
N THR A 780 -16.81 -2.38 -8.11
CA THR A 780 -17.00 -2.56 -9.57
C THR A 780 -16.06 -3.61 -10.19
N LEU A 781 -15.22 -4.26 -9.38
CA LEU A 781 -14.39 -5.40 -9.75
C LEU A 781 -15.15 -6.73 -9.61
N ASP A 782 -14.81 -7.69 -10.47
CA ASP A 782 -15.19 -9.11 -10.37
C ASP A 782 -13.98 -9.94 -9.91
N GLU A 783 -14.18 -11.21 -9.53
CA GLU A 783 -13.07 -12.15 -9.31
C GLU A 783 -12.33 -12.48 -10.63
N PRO A 784 -10.98 -12.59 -10.63
CA PRO A 784 -10.08 -12.60 -9.46
C PRO A 784 -9.58 -11.23 -8.97
N GLU A 785 -9.78 -10.14 -9.72
CA GLU A 785 -9.23 -8.82 -9.39
C GLU A 785 -9.85 -8.23 -8.11
N HIS A 786 -11.16 -8.44 -7.91
CA HIS A 786 -11.86 -8.10 -6.66
C HIS A 786 -11.20 -8.79 -5.47
N GLY A 787 -10.95 -10.11 -5.52
CA GLY A 787 -10.32 -10.85 -4.45
C GLY A 787 -8.93 -10.32 -4.10
N ALA A 788 -8.13 -9.91 -5.09
CA ALA A 788 -6.83 -9.30 -4.89
C ALA A 788 -6.92 -7.92 -4.19
N VAL A 789 -7.74 -7.00 -4.69
CA VAL A 789 -7.94 -5.67 -4.09
C VAL A 789 -8.55 -5.79 -2.69
N ARG A 790 -9.54 -6.68 -2.51
CA ARG A 790 -10.19 -6.99 -1.24
C ARG A 790 -9.21 -7.51 -0.21
N LEU A 791 -8.22 -8.31 -0.59
CA LEU A 791 -7.18 -8.80 0.31
C LEU A 791 -6.25 -7.67 0.77
N SER A 792 -5.80 -6.77 -0.13
CA SER A 792 -4.98 -5.61 0.26
C SER A 792 -5.76 -4.60 1.11
N VAL A 793 -7.04 -4.36 0.81
CA VAL A 793 -7.92 -3.54 1.66
C VAL A 793 -8.13 -4.20 3.02
N ALA A 794 -8.49 -5.49 3.10
CA ALA A 794 -8.67 -6.18 4.38
C ALA A 794 -7.35 -6.30 5.17
N SER A 795 -6.21 -6.39 4.48
CA SER A 795 -4.85 -6.32 5.04
C SER A 795 -4.59 -4.96 5.69
N ALA A 796 -4.86 -3.86 4.98
CA ALA A 796 -4.77 -2.51 5.53
C ALA A 796 -5.77 -2.28 6.68
N TRP A 797 -7.01 -2.77 6.54
CA TRP A 797 -8.07 -2.65 7.53
C TRP A 797 -7.78 -3.43 8.81
N ARG A 798 -7.17 -4.62 8.71
CA ARG A 798 -6.81 -5.42 9.90
C ARG A 798 -5.58 -4.89 10.62
N LYS A 799 -4.59 -4.35 9.90
CA LYS A 799 -3.48 -3.58 10.50
C LYS A 799 -4.00 -2.31 11.15
N ALA A 800 -5.04 -1.74 10.54
CA ALA A 800 -5.82 -0.61 11.02
C ALA A 800 -6.52 -0.92 12.37
N ALA A 801 -7.64 -1.63 12.25
CA ALA A 801 -8.70 -1.98 13.22
C ALA A 801 -8.30 -2.77 14.48
N ILE A 802 -7.01 -2.81 14.82
CA ILE A 802 -6.45 -3.44 16.03
C ILE A 802 -7.32 -3.07 17.22
N ASP A 803 -7.48 -1.77 17.45
CA ASP A 803 -7.91 -1.21 18.71
C ASP A 803 -9.35 -0.62 18.62
N THR A 804 -10.24 -1.24 17.83
CA THR A 804 -11.54 -0.63 17.41
C THR A 804 -12.50 -0.27 18.55
N LYS A 805 -12.60 -1.06 19.63
CA LYS A 805 -13.73 -0.97 20.58
C LYS A 805 -13.80 0.37 21.33
N ALA A 806 -12.67 0.97 21.65
CA ALA A 806 -12.66 2.27 22.34
C ALA A 806 -12.83 3.47 21.40
N LEU A 807 -12.77 3.32 20.07
CA LEU A 807 -13.34 4.33 19.16
C LEU A 807 -14.84 4.44 19.36
N VAL A 808 -15.49 3.27 19.45
CA VAL A 808 -16.93 3.16 19.64
C VAL A 808 -17.31 3.73 21.01
N GLU A 809 -16.62 3.35 22.08
CA GLU A 809 -16.89 3.92 23.42
C GLU A 809 -16.62 5.43 23.50
N ASN A 810 -15.52 5.94 22.90
CA ASN A 810 -15.25 7.37 22.86
C ASN A 810 -16.32 8.12 22.05
N ALA A 811 -16.57 7.73 20.80
CA ALA A 811 -17.54 8.41 19.93
C ALA A 811 -18.97 8.36 20.50
N ILE A 812 -19.36 7.29 21.20
CA ILE A 812 -20.63 7.24 21.95
C ILE A 812 -20.61 8.25 23.11
N ASN A 813 -19.55 8.29 23.91
CA ASN A 813 -19.45 9.22 25.05
C ASN A 813 -19.43 10.68 24.58
N ASP A 814 -18.74 10.98 23.48
CA ASP A 814 -18.66 12.31 22.88
C ASP A 814 -20.02 12.74 22.29
N ALA A 815 -20.73 11.84 21.61
CA ALA A 815 -22.08 12.11 21.13
C ALA A 815 -23.08 12.31 22.28
N LEU A 816 -23.01 11.51 23.35
CA LEU A 816 -23.83 11.72 24.56
C LEU A 816 -23.48 13.03 25.27
N ALA A 817 -22.21 13.43 25.30
CA ALA A 817 -21.77 14.71 25.86
C ALA A 817 -22.25 15.90 25.02
N ALA A 818 -22.23 15.77 23.69
CA ALA A 818 -22.76 16.78 22.76
C ALA A 818 -24.29 16.93 22.84
N ILE A 819 -25.03 15.87 23.17
CA ILE A 819 -26.47 15.98 23.51
C ILE A 819 -26.62 16.65 24.89
N GLY A 820 -25.84 16.22 25.88
CA GLY A 820 -25.81 16.81 27.21
C GLY A 820 -27.17 16.73 27.91
N SER A 821 -27.67 17.86 28.40
CA SER A 821 -28.97 17.98 29.08
C SER A 821 -30.14 18.34 28.15
N ARG A 822 -29.98 18.23 26.83
CA ARG A 822 -31.05 18.56 25.86
C ARG A 822 -32.25 17.61 25.99
N CYS A 823 -33.41 18.15 26.40
CA CYS A 823 -34.66 17.39 26.47
C CYS A 823 -35.31 17.10 25.11
N ALA A 824 -34.78 17.67 24.01
CA ALA A 824 -35.11 17.32 22.63
C ALA A 824 -33.90 17.55 21.72
N PHE A 825 -33.69 16.66 20.75
CA PHE A 825 -32.53 16.64 19.85
C PHE A 825 -32.86 15.83 18.57
N ASP A 826 -31.99 15.83 17.57
CA ASP A 826 -32.17 15.01 16.37
C ASP A 826 -31.35 13.72 16.47
N LEU A 827 -32.02 12.56 16.44
CA LEU A 827 -31.33 11.28 16.62
C LEU A 827 -30.36 10.96 15.48
N VAL A 828 -30.60 11.46 14.26
CA VAL A 828 -29.66 11.25 13.15
C VAL A 828 -28.44 12.15 13.35
N ASP A 829 -28.65 13.46 13.39
CA ASP A 829 -27.56 14.45 13.38
C ASP A 829 -26.72 14.42 14.67
N ASP A 830 -27.34 14.27 15.84
CA ASP A 830 -26.66 14.34 17.13
C ASP A 830 -26.11 12.99 17.64
N PHE A 831 -26.53 11.84 17.07
CA PHE A 831 -26.14 10.53 17.63
C PHE A 831 -25.88 9.41 16.63
N ALA A 832 -26.86 9.03 15.80
CA ALA A 832 -26.73 7.89 14.90
C ALA A 832 -25.70 8.15 13.79
N ARG A 833 -25.44 9.42 13.46
CA ARG A 833 -24.40 9.84 12.51
C ARG A 833 -23.01 9.98 13.13
N PRO A 834 -22.77 10.77 14.22
CA PRO A 834 -21.43 10.96 14.73
C PRO A 834 -20.75 9.66 15.09
N VAL A 835 -21.43 8.75 15.81
CA VAL A 835 -20.80 7.51 16.31
C VAL A 835 -20.15 6.66 15.20
N PRO A 836 -20.87 6.18 14.16
CA PRO A 836 -20.24 5.40 13.09
C PRO A 836 -19.36 6.24 12.16
N ARG A 837 -19.70 7.52 11.90
CA ARG A 837 -18.86 8.44 11.10
C ARG A 837 -17.49 8.56 11.73
N ASP A 838 -17.45 8.87 13.01
CA ASP A 838 -16.23 9.19 13.71
C ASP A 838 -15.40 7.93 13.94
N VAL A 839 -16.03 6.78 14.25
CA VAL A 839 -15.34 5.48 14.22
C VAL A 839 -14.74 5.18 12.85
N TYR A 840 -15.52 5.22 11.75
CA TYR A 840 -15.00 4.93 10.41
C TYR A 840 -13.90 5.88 9.99
N PHE A 841 -14.09 7.19 10.21
CA PHE A 841 -13.04 8.12 9.91
C PHE A 841 -11.84 7.79 10.75
N ASP A 842 -11.95 7.56 12.07
CA ASP A 842 -10.86 7.12 12.94
C ASP A 842 -10.11 5.86 12.43
N ILE A 843 -10.80 4.96 11.72
CA ILE A 843 -10.14 3.86 10.99
C ILE A 843 -9.24 4.37 9.83
N LEU A 844 -9.75 5.31 9.02
CA LEU A 844 -9.28 5.68 7.69
C LEU A 844 -7.86 6.26 7.65
N GLY A 845 -7.56 7.36 8.35
CA GLY A 845 -6.36 8.19 8.10
C GLY A 845 -5.53 8.64 9.30
N GLY A 846 -5.71 8.08 10.49
CA GLY A 846 -4.93 8.43 11.67
C GLY A 846 -5.10 9.91 12.03
N ARG A 847 -4.27 10.43 12.94
CA ARG A 847 -4.35 11.83 13.40
C ARG A 847 -4.18 12.89 12.27
N GLY A 848 -4.12 12.48 11.00
CA GLY A 848 -4.15 13.32 9.81
C GLY A 848 -5.55 13.80 9.37
N ILE A 849 -6.64 13.02 9.49
CA ILE A 849 -7.96 13.43 8.94
C ILE A 849 -8.77 14.22 9.96
N ASP A 850 -8.36 15.45 10.20
CA ASP A 850 -9.02 16.34 11.15
C ASP A 850 -10.56 16.53 10.89
N PRO A 851 -11.45 16.60 11.89
CA PRO A 851 -12.86 16.99 11.70
C PRO A 851 -13.27 18.38 11.15
N ALA A 852 -12.38 19.20 10.56
CA ALA A 852 -12.76 20.17 9.45
C ALA A 852 -12.83 19.14 8.25
N GLN A 853 -11.73 18.43 7.94
CA GLN A 853 -11.64 17.42 6.88
C GLN A 853 -12.65 16.25 6.97
N ARG A 854 -12.99 15.69 8.14
CA ARG A 854 -14.07 14.67 8.24
C ARG A 854 -15.42 15.23 7.80
N LYS A 855 -15.70 16.50 8.05
CA LYS A 855 -16.96 17.14 7.63
C LYS A 855 -16.94 17.41 6.13
N VAL A 856 -15.78 17.79 5.61
CA VAL A 856 -15.41 17.74 4.18
C VAL A 856 -15.83 16.41 3.54
N LEU A 857 -15.18 15.34 3.99
CA LEU A 857 -15.35 14.00 3.45
C LEU A 857 -16.75 13.42 3.73
N ASP A 858 -17.39 13.75 4.86
CA ASP A 858 -18.77 13.39 5.19
C ASP A 858 -19.79 14.10 4.28
N ALA A 859 -19.62 15.40 4.03
CA ALA A 859 -20.49 16.15 3.13
C ALA A 859 -20.35 15.66 1.67
N LEU A 860 -19.12 15.42 1.21
CA LEU A 860 -18.85 14.86 -0.12
C LEU A 860 -19.42 13.44 -0.26
N ALA A 861 -19.15 12.55 0.72
CA ALA A 861 -19.66 11.18 0.71
C ALA A 861 -21.20 11.12 0.81
N ARG A 862 -21.82 11.97 1.65
CA ARG A 862 -23.29 12.12 1.72
C ARG A 862 -23.89 12.60 0.42
N ARG A 863 -23.24 13.54 -0.26
CA ARG A 863 -23.74 14.08 -1.53
C ARG A 863 -23.70 13.00 -2.63
N ILE A 864 -22.60 12.25 -2.72
CA ILE A 864 -22.49 11.08 -3.61
C ILE A 864 -23.54 10.00 -3.25
N MET A 865 -23.77 9.74 -1.95
CA MET A 865 -24.79 8.79 -1.49
C MET A 865 -26.22 9.25 -1.79
N LYS A 866 -26.53 10.54 -1.56
CA LYS A 866 -27.88 11.09 -1.72
C LYS A 866 -28.31 11.15 -3.18
N HIS A 867 -27.36 11.38 -4.08
CA HIS A 867 -27.60 11.41 -5.52
C HIS A 867 -27.21 10.11 -6.24
N HIS A 868 -27.08 8.97 -5.55
CA HIS A 868 -26.88 7.69 -6.24
C HIS A 868 -28.20 7.18 -6.87
N ASP A 869 -28.69 7.88 -7.90
CA ASP A 869 -29.92 7.63 -8.66
C ASP A 869 -29.66 7.88 -10.17
N HIS A 870 -30.29 7.11 -11.06
CA HIS A 870 -30.09 7.24 -12.51
C HIS A 870 -31.09 8.20 -13.19
N THR A 871 -32.05 8.75 -12.43
CA THR A 871 -33.11 9.65 -12.90
C THR A 871 -32.76 11.14 -12.83
N LEU A 872 -31.55 11.48 -12.35
CA LEU A 872 -31.00 12.83 -12.24
C LEU A 872 -30.94 13.60 -13.57
N ASP A 873 -30.99 14.93 -13.49
CA ASP A 873 -30.72 15.83 -14.62
C ASP A 873 -29.21 16.02 -14.93
N GLU A 874 -28.91 16.72 -16.02
CA GLU A 874 -27.53 16.90 -16.51
C GLU A 874 -26.67 17.79 -15.61
N LEU A 875 -27.26 18.77 -14.92
CA LEU A 875 -26.53 19.65 -13.98
C LEU A 875 -26.22 18.93 -12.66
N GLN A 876 -27.15 18.10 -12.18
CA GLN A 876 -26.95 17.22 -11.03
C GLN A 876 -25.78 16.25 -11.28
N ARG A 877 -25.82 15.53 -12.41
CA ARG A 877 -24.74 14.63 -12.87
C ARG A 877 -23.37 15.33 -12.94
N LEU A 878 -23.31 16.56 -13.48
CA LEU A 878 -22.08 17.36 -13.52
C LEU A 878 -21.57 17.71 -12.12
N VAL A 879 -22.47 18.14 -11.23
CA VAL A 879 -22.15 18.48 -9.83
C VAL A 879 -21.64 17.27 -9.04
N GLU A 880 -22.18 16.08 -9.29
CA GLU A 880 -21.78 14.84 -8.60
C GLU A 880 -20.47 14.28 -9.13
N LEU A 881 -20.25 14.35 -10.45
CA LEU A 881 -18.94 14.06 -11.02
C LEU A 881 -17.87 15.02 -10.46
N GLN A 882 -18.18 16.30 -10.31
CA GLN A 882 -17.28 17.24 -9.63
C GLN A 882 -17.09 16.88 -8.14
N THR A 883 -18.14 16.48 -7.43
CA THR A 883 -18.08 16.05 -6.02
C THR A 883 -17.20 14.81 -5.83
N ALA A 884 -17.31 13.83 -6.73
CA ALA A 884 -16.47 12.64 -6.72
C ALA A 884 -15.03 12.92 -7.19
N GLN A 885 -14.83 13.90 -8.08
CA GLN A 885 -13.51 14.40 -8.46
C GLN A 885 -12.80 15.02 -7.25
N GLU A 886 -13.48 15.92 -6.53
CA GLU A 886 -12.96 16.59 -5.32
C GLU A 886 -12.65 15.60 -4.20
N LEU A 887 -13.55 14.64 -3.95
CA LEU A 887 -13.31 13.57 -2.98
C LEU A 887 -12.11 12.69 -3.39
N GLY A 888 -11.96 12.39 -4.68
CA GLY A 888 -10.81 11.66 -5.22
C GLY A 888 -9.49 12.43 -5.11
N GLU A 889 -9.51 13.74 -5.34
CA GLU A 889 -8.35 14.64 -5.16
C GLU A 889 -7.91 14.69 -3.70
N GLN A 890 -8.85 14.87 -2.76
CA GLN A 890 -8.55 14.83 -1.33
C GLN A 890 -8.03 13.44 -0.90
N LEU A 891 -8.63 12.35 -1.38
CA LEU A 891 -8.19 10.98 -1.05
C LEU A 891 -6.82 10.63 -1.67
N LEU A 892 -6.48 11.14 -2.85
CA LEU A 892 -5.11 11.02 -3.38
C LEU A 892 -4.12 11.82 -2.53
N GLN A 893 -4.44 13.05 -2.14
CA GLN A 893 -3.55 13.87 -1.32
C GLN A 893 -3.29 13.20 0.03
N MET A 894 -4.35 12.77 0.73
CA MET A 894 -4.22 12.05 2.00
C MET A 894 -3.45 10.72 1.87
N LEU A 895 -3.65 9.99 0.77
CA LEU A 895 -2.88 8.76 0.48
C LEU A 895 -1.39 9.08 0.22
N THR A 896 -1.10 10.20 -0.44
CA THR A 896 0.27 10.66 -0.73
C THR A 896 0.97 11.16 0.53
N ASP A 897 0.27 11.93 1.37
CA ASP A 897 0.77 12.39 2.68
C ASP A 897 1.03 11.19 3.61
N ALA A 898 0.16 10.18 3.56
CA ALA A 898 0.32 8.92 4.31
C ALA A 898 1.50 8.03 3.82
N ALA A 899 2.11 8.35 2.68
CA ALA A 899 3.34 7.70 2.24
C ALA A 899 4.54 8.11 3.12
N ASP A 900 4.54 9.33 3.67
CA ASP A 900 5.59 9.78 4.60
C ASP A 900 5.46 9.03 5.95
N PRO A 901 6.48 8.25 6.38
CA PRO A 901 6.43 7.51 7.64
C PRO A 901 6.43 8.38 8.91
N SER A 902 6.71 9.68 8.79
CA SER A 902 6.64 10.68 9.86
C SER A 902 5.28 11.39 9.93
N SER A 903 4.42 11.24 8.92
CA SER A 903 3.11 11.90 8.85
C SER A 903 2.17 11.51 10.00
N THR A 904 1.19 12.39 10.25
CA THR A 904 0.09 12.17 11.19
C THR A 904 -0.82 10.99 10.81
N TYR A 905 -0.73 10.50 9.57
CA TYR A 905 -1.41 9.30 9.08
C TYR A 905 -0.78 7.98 9.59
N LYS A 906 0.39 8.01 10.21
CA LYS A 906 1.10 6.84 10.73
C LYS A 906 0.21 5.92 11.59
N GLY A 907 0.08 4.66 11.15
CA GLY A 907 -0.75 3.64 11.83
C GLY A 907 -2.22 3.62 11.40
N SER A 908 -2.60 4.42 10.41
CA SER A 908 -3.95 4.42 9.82
C SER A 908 -4.16 3.40 8.72
N PHE A 909 -5.42 3.18 8.33
CA PHE A 909 -5.72 2.43 7.11
C PHE A 909 -5.02 3.03 5.88
N LEU A 910 -5.00 4.35 5.68
CA LEU A 910 -4.31 5.00 4.55
C LEU A 910 -2.80 4.72 4.57
N ALA A 911 -2.13 4.90 5.71
CA ALA A 911 -0.71 4.59 5.85
C ALA A 911 -0.42 3.08 5.80
N HIS A 912 -1.43 2.21 5.83
CA HIS A 912 -1.31 0.78 5.58
C HIS A 912 -1.73 0.36 4.17
N LEU A 913 -2.64 1.10 3.52
CA LEU A 913 -3.09 0.90 2.14
C LEU A 913 -2.06 1.43 1.15
N VAL A 914 -1.46 2.60 1.39
CA VAL A 914 -0.43 3.22 0.53
C VAL A 914 0.71 2.26 0.19
N LYS A 915 1.07 1.37 1.13
CA LYS A 915 2.09 0.32 0.98
C LYS A 915 1.65 -0.87 0.11
N GLU A 916 0.37 -0.95 -0.21
CA GLU A 916 -0.27 -1.89 -1.13
C GLU A 916 -0.51 -1.25 -2.51
N VAL A 917 -0.31 0.07 -2.67
CA VAL A 917 -0.55 0.84 -3.91
C VAL A 917 0.73 1.02 -4.74
N ASP A 918 0.60 0.99 -6.07
CA ASP A 918 1.68 1.21 -7.03
C ASP A 918 2.17 2.67 -7.01
N GLY A 919 3.45 2.88 -7.34
CA GLY A 919 4.15 4.15 -7.09
C GLY A 919 4.53 4.40 -5.63
N PHE A 920 3.91 3.69 -4.66
CA PHE A 920 4.18 3.80 -3.22
C PHE A 920 4.66 2.49 -2.55
N GLY A 921 4.88 1.42 -3.33
CA GLY A 921 5.56 0.20 -2.89
C GLY A 921 4.78 -1.12 -3.06
N GLY A 922 3.53 -1.06 -3.53
CA GLY A 922 2.66 -2.21 -3.69
C GLY A 922 2.37 -2.63 -5.14
N SER A 923 1.11 -2.98 -5.41
CA SER A 923 0.66 -3.53 -6.69
C SER A 923 -0.80 -3.26 -7.05
N MET A 924 -1.57 -2.58 -6.18
CA MET A 924 -2.86 -2.01 -6.53
C MET A 924 -2.61 -0.74 -7.34
N ASP A 925 -3.15 -0.64 -8.56
CA ASP A 925 -3.02 0.57 -9.37
C ASP A 925 -3.54 1.82 -8.61
N LEU A 926 -2.91 2.98 -8.83
CA LEU A 926 -3.23 4.22 -8.12
C LEU A 926 -4.66 4.69 -8.39
N MET A 927 -5.19 4.48 -9.60
CA MET A 927 -6.58 4.81 -9.93
C MET A 927 -7.54 3.88 -9.18
N THR A 928 -7.29 2.58 -9.23
CA THR A 928 -7.99 1.51 -8.49
C THR A 928 -8.01 1.79 -6.99
N ALA A 929 -6.90 2.29 -6.43
CA ALA A 929 -6.78 2.67 -5.04
C ALA A 929 -7.67 3.88 -4.67
N VAL A 930 -7.67 4.94 -5.47
CA VAL A 930 -8.50 6.14 -5.21
C VAL A 930 -10.00 5.83 -5.39
N VAL A 931 -10.41 5.09 -6.44
CA VAL A 931 -11.80 4.64 -6.60
C VAL A 931 -12.22 3.74 -5.43
N THR A 932 -11.34 2.86 -4.96
CA THR A 932 -11.58 2.00 -3.77
C THR A 932 -11.69 2.82 -2.48
N LEU A 933 -10.90 3.88 -2.32
CA LEU A 933 -11.02 4.80 -1.18
C LEU A 933 -12.35 5.57 -1.20
N ILE A 934 -12.84 5.98 -2.37
CA ILE A 934 -14.17 6.59 -2.51
C ILE A 934 -15.26 5.57 -2.16
N ASN A 935 -15.18 4.34 -2.70
CA ASN A 935 -16.11 3.24 -2.38
C ASN A 935 -16.19 2.99 -0.85
N LEU A 936 -15.04 2.87 -0.19
CA LEU A 936 -14.97 2.64 1.26
C LEU A 936 -15.49 3.83 2.07
N THR A 937 -15.20 5.06 1.64
CA THR A 937 -15.66 6.28 2.35
C THR A 937 -17.16 6.47 2.23
N VAL A 938 -17.77 6.15 1.10
CA VAL A 938 -19.23 6.24 0.92
C VAL A 938 -19.97 5.13 1.69
N ALA A 939 -19.51 3.87 1.65
CA ALA A 939 -20.25 2.77 2.30
C ALA A 939 -19.90 2.53 3.77
N GLY A 940 -18.70 2.94 4.21
CA GLY A 940 -18.04 2.47 5.42
C GLY A 940 -18.71 2.84 6.74
N TYR A 941 -19.54 3.87 6.76
CA TYR A 941 -20.30 4.29 7.95
C TYR A 941 -21.75 4.70 7.68
N LEU A 942 -22.07 5.26 6.50
CA LEU A 942 -23.44 5.66 6.17
C LEU A 942 -24.42 4.48 6.30
N SER A 943 -23.99 3.27 5.95
CA SER A 943 -24.77 2.04 6.13
C SER A 943 -25.05 1.69 7.60
N VAL A 944 -24.16 2.07 8.53
CA VAL A 944 -24.30 1.84 9.98
C VAL A 944 -25.12 2.95 10.64
N GLU A 945 -24.93 4.22 10.23
CA GLU A 945 -25.80 5.35 10.59
C GLU A 945 -27.26 5.06 10.25
N PHE A 946 -27.51 4.58 9.03
CA PHE A 946 -28.85 4.29 8.55
C PHE A 946 -29.51 3.13 9.31
N LEU A 947 -28.74 2.10 9.67
CA LEU A 947 -29.21 1.00 10.53
C LEU A 947 -29.47 1.46 11.99
N LEU A 948 -28.66 2.37 12.53
CA LEU A 948 -28.90 2.97 13.86
C LEU A 948 -30.16 3.83 13.88
N ALA A 949 -30.33 4.73 12.90
CA ALA A 949 -31.48 5.63 12.83
C ALA A 949 -32.81 4.88 12.66
N THR A 950 -32.84 3.85 11.80
CA THR A 950 -34.02 3.01 11.57
C THR A 950 -34.26 2.00 12.71
N GLY A 951 -33.21 1.34 13.19
CA GLY A 951 -33.27 0.37 14.29
C GLY A 951 -33.68 0.99 15.63
N ILE A 952 -33.10 2.13 16.02
CA ILE A 952 -33.52 2.83 17.25
C ILE A 952 -34.96 3.33 17.09
N ARG A 953 -35.35 3.86 15.93
CA ARG A 953 -36.77 4.19 15.67
C ARG A 953 -37.68 2.98 15.85
N ARG A 954 -37.29 1.78 15.39
CA ARG A 954 -38.05 0.53 15.58
C ARG A 954 -38.23 0.16 17.05
N LEU A 955 -37.26 0.44 17.92
CA LEU A 955 -37.37 0.25 19.38
C LEU A 955 -38.27 1.29 20.08
N LEU A 956 -38.31 2.52 19.57
CA LEU A 956 -39.10 3.64 20.12
C LEU A 956 -40.56 3.67 19.63
N LEU A 957 -40.93 2.81 18.67
CA LEU A 957 -42.31 2.53 18.27
C LEU A 957 -43.03 1.65 19.30
N ASP A 958 -44.30 1.31 19.03
CA ASP A 958 -45.08 0.31 19.76
C ASP A 958 -45.12 0.58 21.29
N ASP A 959 -45.44 1.84 21.62
CA ASP A 959 -45.38 2.45 22.96
C ASP A 959 -44.08 2.19 23.74
N HIS A 960 -42.94 2.24 23.03
CA HIS A 960 -41.58 2.14 23.57
C HIS A 960 -41.26 0.76 24.19
N ALA A 961 -42.12 -0.25 23.99
CA ALA A 961 -41.95 -1.60 24.53
C ALA A 961 -40.62 -2.25 24.10
N GLY A 962 -40.13 -1.98 22.88
CA GLY A 962 -38.84 -2.46 22.41
C GLY A 962 -37.65 -1.88 23.19
N TRP A 963 -37.67 -0.57 23.44
CA TRP A 963 -36.61 0.12 24.19
C TRP A 963 -36.61 -0.26 25.67
N ASP A 964 -37.79 -0.35 26.30
CA ASP A 964 -37.91 -0.84 27.68
C ASP A 964 -37.46 -2.31 27.81
N PHE A 965 -37.77 -3.16 26.82
CA PHE A 965 -37.28 -4.54 26.81
C PHE A 965 -35.75 -4.61 26.70
N VAL A 966 -35.13 -3.90 25.74
CA VAL A 966 -33.66 -3.87 25.56
C VAL A 966 -32.96 -3.31 26.80
N LYS A 967 -33.48 -2.23 27.38
CA LYS A 967 -32.97 -1.63 28.63
C LYS A 967 -33.03 -2.60 29.83
N ALA A 968 -34.07 -3.43 29.91
CA ALA A 968 -34.23 -4.42 30.97
C ALA A 968 -33.49 -5.75 30.70
N ASN A 969 -33.16 -6.05 29.43
CA ASN A 969 -32.57 -7.31 28.97
C ASN A 969 -31.44 -7.02 27.95
N PRO A 970 -30.33 -6.37 28.34
CA PRO A 970 -29.25 -6.03 27.40
C PRO A 970 -28.65 -7.29 26.73
N ASP A 971 -28.58 -8.40 27.46
CA ASP A 971 -28.14 -9.72 26.96
C ASP A 971 -29.04 -10.28 25.83
N ARG A 972 -30.19 -9.66 25.56
CA ARG A 972 -31.12 -10.00 24.47
C ARG A 972 -31.11 -8.98 23.32
N LEU A 973 -30.26 -7.96 23.36
CA LEU A 973 -30.07 -7.05 22.23
C LEU A 973 -29.58 -7.74 20.94
N PRO A 974 -28.72 -8.79 20.96
CA PRO A 974 -28.33 -9.51 19.74
C PRO A 974 -29.52 -10.07 18.95
N ASP A 975 -30.57 -10.55 19.62
CA ASP A 975 -31.83 -11.04 18.99
C ASP A 975 -32.56 -9.94 18.21
N TYR A 976 -32.53 -8.70 18.74
CA TYR A 976 -33.11 -7.53 18.11
C TYR A 976 -32.24 -7.06 16.94
N LEU A 977 -30.92 -7.04 17.11
CA LEU A 977 -29.97 -6.64 16.05
C LEU A 977 -30.00 -7.59 14.85
N ALA A 978 -30.14 -8.90 15.05
CA ALA A 978 -30.30 -9.86 13.96
C ALA A 978 -31.56 -9.55 13.12
N GLU A 979 -32.70 -9.27 13.77
CA GLU A 979 -33.94 -8.92 13.09
C GLU A 979 -33.88 -7.50 12.46
N MET A 980 -33.19 -6.53 13.08
CA MET A 980 -32.95 -5.20 12.47
C MET A 980 -32.13 -5.30 11.19
N ARG A 981 -31.04 -6.10 11.20
CA ARG A 981 -30.23 -6.39 10.01
C ARG A 981 -31.05 -7.07 8.90
N ARG A 982 -32.18 -7.70 9.23
CA ARG A 982 -33.16 -8.23 8.28
C ARG A 982 -34.16 -7.17 7.81
N THR A 983 -34.83 -6.44 8.69
CA THR A 983 -35.97 -5.58 8.31
C THR A 983 -35.61 -4.11 8.07
N GLU A 984 -34.62 -3.56 8.78
CA GLU A 984 -34.25 -2.14 8.83
C GLU A 984 -32.85 -1.84 8.23
N HIS A 985 -32.30 -2.76 7.43
CA HIS A 985 -31.00 -2.57 6.78
C HIS A 985 -31.01 -1.44 5.74
N ALA A 986 -29.89 -0.73 5.65
CA ALA A 986 -29.72 0.44 4.79
C ALA A 986 -29.87 0.14 3.28
N LEU A 987 -29.14 -0.88 2.79
CA LEU A 987 -28.97 -1.16 1.35
C LEU A 987 -30.17 -1.95 0.80
N SER A 988 -31.09 -1.26 0.13
CA SER A 988 -32.33 -1.82 -0.38
C SER A 988 -32.17 -2.58 -1.72
N VAL A 989 -31.19 -2.18 -2.55
CA VAL A 989 -30.96 -2.72 -3.90
C VAL A 989 -29.46 -2.84 -4.18
N ILE A 990 -29.06 -3.89 -4.91
CA ILE A 990 -27.76 -3.97 -5.60
C ILE A 990 -27.97 -4.10 -7.11
N ASP A 991 -27.00 -3.68 -7.92
CA ASP A 991 -27.05 -3.81 -9.38
C ASP A 991 -25.92 -4.69 -9.94
N ARG A 992 -26.21 -5.43 -11.00
CA ARG A 992 -25.28 -6.29 -11.74
C ARG A 992 -25.58 -6.24 -13.23
N PHE A 993 -24.63 -6.67 -14.06
CA PHE A 993 -24.79 -6.81 -15.51
C PHE A 993 -24.71 -8.28 -15.92
N ALA A 994 -25.64 -8.74 -16.76
CA ALA A 994 -25.68 -10.13 -17.21
C ALA A 994 -24.53 -10.44 -18.19
N LYS A 995 -23.59 -11.34 -17.82
CA LYS A 995 -22.43 -11.74 -18.64
C LYS A 995 -22.80 -12.52 -19.89
N GLN A 996 -23.97 -13.16 -19.89
CA GLN A 996 -24.55 -13.94 -20.99
C GLN A 996 -26.08 -13.84 -20.93
N ASP A 997 -26.80 -14.48 -21.87
CA ASP A 997 -28.26 -14.63 -21.79
C ASP A 997 -28.64 -15.56 -20.61
N LEU A 998 -29.53 -15.09 -19.73
CA LEU A 998 -29.95 -15.78 -18.51
C LEU A 998 -31.45 -16.09 -18.52
N VAL A 999 -31.84 -17.11 -17.73
CA VAL A 999 -33.23 -17.42 -17.42
C VAL A 999 -33.44 -17.30 -15.91
N MET A 1000 -34.47 -16.56 -15.51
CA MET A 1000 -34.85 -16.32 -14.11
C MET A 1000 -36.26 -16.86 -13.85
N VAL A 1001 -36.43 -17.53 -12.71
CA VAL A 1001 -37.71 -18.15 -12.34
C VAL A 1001 -38.70 -17.07 -11.93
N ASN A 1002 -39.88 -17.03 -12.56
CA ASN A 1002 -40.90 -16.04 -12.26
C ASN A 1002 -42.14 -16.73 -11.66
N ALA A 1003 -42.22 -16.77 -10.32
CA ALA A 1003 -43.21 -17.56 -9.60
C ALA A 1003 -44.65 -17.19 -10.01
N GLY A 1004 -45.44 -18.20 -10.41
CA GLY A 1004 -46.82 -18.02 -10.90
C GLY A 1004 -46.94 -17.57 -12.37
N ALA A 1005 -45.81 -17.26 -13.03
CA ALA A 1005 -45.76 -16.76 -14.41
C ALA A 1005 -44.89 -17.68 -15.30
N ARG A 1006 -44.48 -17.19 -16.47
CA ARG A 1006 -43.45 -17.82 -17.30
C ARG A 1006 -42.08 -17.26 -16.93
N ASP A 1007 -41.06 -18.12 -16.94
CA ASP A 1007 -39.67 -17.73 -16.72
C ASP A 1007 -39.23 -16.62 -17.68
N VAL A 1008 -38.43 -15.71 -17.15
CA VAL A 1008 -38.01 -14.47 -17.82
C VAL A 1008 -36.60 -14.64 -18.38
N ARG A 1009 -36.43 -14.33 -19.67
CA ARG A 1009 -35.12 -14.29 -20.32
C ARG A 1009 -34.53 -12.87 -20.20
N ILE A 1010 -33.42 -12.76 -19.47
CA ILE A 1010 -32.63 -11.53 -19.39
C ILE A 1010 -31.51 -11.63 -20.44
N PRO A 1011 -31.37 -10.67 -21.37
CA PRO A 1011 -30.34 -10.74 -22.40
C PRO A 1011 -28.96 -10.31 -21.88
N GLN A 1012 -27.91 -10.79 -22.54
CA GLN A 1012 -26.52 -10.39 -22.27
C GLN A 1012 -26.37 -8.85 -22.28
N GLY A 1013 -25.58 -8.33 -21.33
CA GLY A 1013 -25.31 -6.90 -21.16
C GLY A 1013 -26.40 -6.12 -20.43
N ALA A 1014 -27.59 -6.68 -20.20
CA ALA A 1014 -28.66 -6.01 -19.47
C ALA A 1014 -28.32 -5.83 -17.97
N ARG A 1015 -28.78 -4.72 -17.40
CA ARG A 1015 -28.67 -4.43 -15.96
C ARG A 1015 -29.77 -5.15 -15.17
N VAL A 1016 -29.41 -5.67 -14.01
CA VAL A 1016 -30.25 -6.48 -13.12
C VAL A 1016 -30.14 -5.93 -11.71
N PHE A 1017 -31.27 -5.60 -11.09
CA PHE A 1017 -31.38 -5.02 -9.77
C PHE A 1017 -31.89 -6.08 -8.76
N GLY A 1018 -31.01 -6.55 -7.88
CA GLY A 1018 -31.36 -7.47 -6.79
C GLY A 1018 -31.95 -6.70 -5.60
N VAL A 1019 -33.24 -6.86 -5.34
CA VAL A 1019 -33.96 -6.08 -4.30
C VAL A 1019 -33.83 -6.76 -2.94
N LEU A 1020 -32.71 -6.50 -2.26
CA LEU A 1020 -32.39 -7.03 -0.93
C LEU A 1020 -33.51 -6.75 0.09
N ALA A 1021 -34.10 -5.56 0.06
CA ALA A 1021 -35.21 -5.17 0.93
C ALA A 1021 -36.48 -5.99 0.74
N SER A 1022 -36.66 -6.61 -0.43
CA SER A 1022 -37.74 -7.55 -0.73
C SER A 1022 -37.36 -8.98 -0.34
N ALA A 1023 -36.16 -9.43 -0.71
CA ALA A 1023 -35.65 -10.76 -0.39
C ALA A 1023 -35.66 -11.03 1.12
N ASN A 1024 -35.25 -10.04 1.93
CA ASN A 1024 -35.25 -10.11 3.39
C ASN A 1024 -36.66 -10.21 4.02
N ARG A 1025 -37.71 -10.15 3.21
CA ARG A 1025 -39.14 -10.32 3.58
C ARG A 1025 -39.82 -11.45 2.78
N ASP A 1026 -39.07 -12.29 2.06
CA ASP A 1026 -39.65 -13.41 1.30
C ASP A 1026 -40.22 -14.47 2.26
N GLU A 1027 -41.53 -14.67 2.13
CA GLU A 1027 -42.35 -15.53 2.98
C GLU A 1027 -41.96 -17.01 2.85
N LEU A 1028 -41.35 -17.39 1.73
CA LEU A 1028 -40.79 -18.73 1.48
C LEU A 1028 -39.55 -19.03 2.34
N VAL A 1029 -38.85 -18.00 2.82
CA VAL A 1029 -37.63 -18.14 3.64
C VAL A 1029 -37.94 -17.81 5.10
N PHE A 1030 -38.55 -16.66 5.37
CA PHE A 1030 -38.73 -16.17 6.74
C PHE A 1030 -40.06 -16.56 7.39
N GLY A 1031 -41.01 -17.12 6.64
CA GLY A 1031 -42.32 -17.57 7.12
C GLY A 1031 -43.46 -16.57 6.81
N PRO A 1032 -44.72 -16.90 7.17
CA PRO A 1032 -45.87 -16.05 6.90
C PRO A 1032 -45.87 -14.72 7.70
N ASP A 1033 -45.04 -14.62 8.73
CA ASP A 1033 -44.79 -13.43 9.54
C ASP A 1033 -43.50 -12.70 9.10
N ALA A 1034 -43.06 -12.85 7.85
CA ALA A 1034 -41.82 -12.25 7.34
C ALA A 1034 -41.81 -10.71 7.40
N ASP A 1035 -42.94 -10.04 7.19
CA ASP A 1035 -43.03 -8.58 7.34
C ASP A 1035 -43.09 -8.09 8.80
N GLU A 1036 -43.25 -9.01 9.78
CA GLU A 1036 -43.23 -8.67 11.21
C GLU A 1036 -41.79 -8.58 11.74
N PHE A 1037 -41.55 -7.59 12.61
CA PHE A 1037 -40.30 -7.45 13.37
C PHE A 1037 -40.36 -8.35 14.60
N LYS A 1038 -39.67 -9.50 14.54
CA LYS A 1038 -39.72 -10.58 15.52
C LYS A 1038 -38.32 -10.98 16.01
N PRO A 1039 -37.79 -10.31 17.05
CA PRO A 1039 -36.50 -10.65 17.67
C PRO A 1039 -36.41 -12.13 18.05
N GLY A 1040 -35.24 -12.74 17.85
CA GLY A 1040 -34.99 -14.16 18.15
C GLY A 1040 -35.60 -15.12 17.12
N ARG A 1041 -36.00 -14.62 15.93
CA ARG A 1041 -36.39 -15.43 14.77
C ARG A 1041 -35.24 -16.38 14.38
N PRO A 1042 -35.40 -17.72 14.42
CA PRO A 1042 -34.29 -18.69 14.29
C PRO A 1042 -33.49 -18.66 12.97
N ASN A 1043 -33.96 -17.93 11.96
CA ASN A 1043 -33.33 -17.80 10.65
C ASN A 1043 -33.05 -16.35 10.23
N ALA A 1044 -33.08 -15.38 11.16
CA ALA A 1044 -32.79 -13.97 10.87
C ALA A 1044 -31.40 -13.77 10.22
N ASP A 1045 -30.40 -14.58 10.60
CA ASP A 1045 -29.04 -14.55 10.04
C ASP A 1045 -28.94 -14.88 8.54
N LEU A 1046 -30.03 -15.39 7.92
CA LEU A 1046 -30.12 -15.56 6.46
C LEU A 1046 -30.29 -14.24 5.70
N HIS A 1047 -30.36 -13.10 6.40
CA HIS A 1047 -30.52 -11.79 5.77
C HIS A 1047 -29.37 -11.44 4.79
N LEU A 1048 -29.76 -10.78 3.69
CA LEU A 1048 -28.86 -10.28 2.64
C LEU A 1048 -28.49 -8.80 2.84
N GLY A 1049 -28.98 -8.16 3.92
CA GLY A 1049 -28.89 -6.71 4.16
C GLY A 1049 -27.48 -6.14 4.37
N LEU A 1050 -26.47 -7.00 4.44
CA LEU A 1050 -25.03 -6.65 4.47
C LEU A 1050 -24.30 -7.23 3.24
N GLY A 1051 -24.98 -7.32 2.10
CA GLY A 1051 -24.50 -7.99 0.89
C GLY A 1051 -24.38 -9.51 1.07
N TYR A 1052 -24.13 -10.20 -0.04
CA TYR A 1052 -23.99 -11.65 -0.08
C TYR A 1052 -23.01 -12.06 -1.20
N GLY A 1053 -22.51 -13.30 -1.15
CA GLY A 1053 -21.52 -13.81 -2.10
C GLY A 1053 -20.23 -12.98 -2.12
N THR A 1054 -19.67 -12.79 -3.31
CA THR A 1054 -18.36 -12.15 -3.55
C THR A 1054 -18.31 -10.74 -2.95
N HIS A 1055 -19.32 -9.91 -3.18
CA HIS A 1055 -19.41 -8.55 -2.65
C HIS A 1055 -20.11 -8.45 -1.29
N ALA A 1056 -20.13 -9.52 -0.48
CA ALA A 1056 -20.56 -9.44 0.92
C ALA A 1056 -19.76 -8.37 1.69
N CYS A 1057 -20.41 -7.63 2.60
CA CYS A 1057 -19.81 -6.48 3.27
C CYS A 1057 -18.58 -6.88 4.10
N MET A 1058 -17.43 -6.26 3.82
CA MET A 1058 -16.20 -6.41 4.60
C MET A 1058 -16.37 -5.89 6.03
N GLY A 1059 -17.16 -4.84 6.22
CA GLY A 1059 -17.43 -4.19 7.50
C GLY A 1059 -18.41 -4.92 8.43
N ARG A 1060 -18.90 -6.13 8.12
CA ARG A 1060 -19.91 -6.85 8.93
C ARG A 1060 -19.52 -6.94 10.43
N ALA A 1061 -18.25 -7.24 10.72
CA ALA A 1061 -17.77 -7.32 12.11
C ALA A 1061 -17.63 -5.93 12.77
N LEU A 1062 -17.40 -4.87 12.00
CA LEU A 1062 -17.33 -3.50 12.52
C LEU A 1062 -18.73 -2.94 12.81
N GLU A 1063 -19.71 -3.20 11.94
CA GLU A 1063 -21.11 -2.84 12.20
C GLU A 1063 -21.58 -3.45 13.53
N GLN A 1064 -21.32 -4.74 13.76
CA GLN A 1064 -21.61 -5.41 15.03
C GLN A 1064 -20.91 -4.74 16.22
N LEU A 1065 -19.62 -4.41 16.09
CA LEU A 1065 -18.84 -3.71 17.14
C LEU A 1065 -19.34 -2.28 17.41
N ILE A 1066 -20.01 -1.63 16.46
CA ILE A 1066 -20.61 -0.30 16.65
C ILE A 1066 -22.03 -0.40 17.22
N THR A 1067 -22.93 -1.15 16.59
CA THR A 1067 -24.38 -1.02 16.84
C THR A 1067 -24.80 -1.49 18.23
N GLU A 1068 -24.23 -2.57 18.73
CA GLU A 1068 -24.58 -3.17 20.02
C GLU A 1068 -24.26 -2.27 21.23
N PRO A 1069 -23.01 -1.78 21.43
CA PRO A 1069 -22.73 -0.84 22.51
C PRO A 1069 -23.42 0.51 22.30
N THR A 1070 -23.61 0.98 21.05
CA THR A 1070 -24.28 2.27 20.75
C THR A 1070 -25.72 2.29 21.25
N ILE A 1071 -26.51 1.25 20.91
CA ILE A 1071 -27.89 1.14 21.37
C ILE A 1071 -27.95 0.89 22.89
N THR A 1072 -27.11 -0.01 23.42
CA THR A 1072 -27.06 -0.31 24.87
C THR A 1072 -26.77 0.93 25.70
N ARG A 1073 -25.78 1.73 25.28
CA ARG A 1073 -25.34 2.91 26.03
C ARG A 1073 -26.34 4.06 25.93
N LEU A 1074 -26.96 4.26 24.76
CA LEU A 1074 -28.05 5.24 24.62
C LEU A 1074 -29.27 4.83 25.46
N ALA A 1075 -29.69 3.57 25.46
CA ALA A 1075 -30.80 3.08 26.28
C ALA A 1075 -30.52 3.20 27.79
N THR A 1076 -29.26 3.08 28.20
CA THR A 1076 -28.80 3.29 29.59
C THR A 1076 -28.79 4.77 29.97
N ALA A 1077 -28.27 5.65 29.12
CA ALA A 1077 -28.15 7.08 29.38
C ALA A 1077 -29.48 7.83 29.24
N MET A 1078 -30.36 7.34 28.35
CA MET A 1078 -31.63 7.99 27.96
C MET A 1078 -32.80 7.01 28.10
N PRO A 1079 -33.13 6.58 29.34
CA PRO A 1079 -34.15 5.56 29.59
C PRO A 1079 -35.59 6.03 29.32
N GLY A 1080 -35.80 7.36 29.19
CA GLY A 1080 -37.07 8.04 28.88
C GLY A 1080 -37.14 8.61 27.46
N LEU A 1081 -36.26 8.16 26.55
CA LEU A 1081 -36.26 8.62 25.15
C LEU A 1081 -37.60 8.29 24.45
N ARG A 1082 -38.11 9.20 23.63
CA ARG A 1082 -39.35 9.03 22.84
C ARG A 1082 -39.22 9.77 21.51
N LEU A 1083 -39.95 9.31 20.49
CA LEU A 1083 -40.14 10.10 19.26
C LEU A 1083 -40.91 11.38 19.59
N GLN A 1084 -40.48 12.54 19.08
CA GLN A 1084 -41.12 13.83 19.37
C GLN A 1084 -42.48 13.98 18.67
N SER A 1085 -42.72 13.24 17.58
CA SER A 1085 -43.97 13.22 16.84
C SER A 1085 -44.31 11.81 16.33
N ALA A 1086 -45.60 11.53 16.18
CA ALA A 1086 -46.10 10.34 15.49
C ALA A 1086 -46.23 10.54 13.96
N ALA A 1087 -46.02 11.77 13.46
CA ALA A 1087 -45.88 12.01 12.02
C ALA A 1087 -44.61 11.31 11.50
N GLN A 1088 -44.62 10.87 10.24
CA GLN A 1088 -43.42 10.24 9.67
C GLN A 1088 -42.29 11.28 9.50
N PRO A 1089 -41.05 10.92 9.89
CA PRO A 1089 -39.86 11.75 9.63
C PRO A 1089 -39.60 11.90 8.12
N PRO A 1090 -38.81 12.92 7.69
CA PRO A 1090 -38.33 13.01 6.32
C PRO A 1090 -37.42 11.82 6.00
N TRP A 1091 -37.83 11.01 5.03
CA TRP A 1091 -37.01 9.92 4.48
C TRP A 1091 -35.83 10.50 3.69
N PHE A 1092 -34.66 9.88 3.81
CA PHE A 1092 -33.50 10.14 2.97
C PHE A 1092 -33.86 9.76 1.52
N ASP A 1093 -33.84 10.73 0.60
CA ASP A 1093 -34.42 10.58 -0.74
C ASP A 1093 -33.48 9.84 -1.71
N ASN A 1094 -33.43 8.51 -1.58
CA ASN A 1094 -32.80 7.57 -2.51
C ASN A 1094 -33.60 6.25 -2.49
N PHE A 1095 -33.56 5.44 -3.56
CA PHE A 1095 -34.17 4.11 -3.62
C PHE A 1095 -33.19 2.94 -3.42
N TYR A 1096 -31.88 3.15 -3.61
CA TYR A 1096 -30.83 2.19 -3.25
C TYR A 1096 -30.65 2.10 -1.73
N PHE A 1097 -30.86 3.20 -1.01
CA PHE A 1097 -30.60 3.32 0.43
C PHE A 1097 -31.80 3.89 1.17
N ARG A 1098 -32.14 3.32 2.34
CA ARG A 1098 -33.30 3.72 3.14
C ARG A 1098 -32.89 4.20 4.53
N SER A 1099 -33.18 5.46 4.85
CA SER A 1099 -32.92 6.10 6.14
C SER A 1099 -33.79 7.36 6.31
N PHE A 1100 -33.50 8.18 7.31
CA PHE A 1100 -34.07 9.50 7.52
C PHE A 1100 -33.01 10.58 7.29
N ASP A 1101 -33.41 11.74 6.77
CA ASP A 1101 -32.55 12.94 6.82
C ASP A 1101 -32.44 13.45 8.27
N HIS A 1102 -33.56 13.43 9.01
CA HIS A 1102 -33.71 13.92 10.38
C HIS A 1102 -34.72 13.04 11.16
N LEU A 1103 -34.52 12.85 12.47
CA LEU A 1103 -35.39 12.07 13.36
C LEU A 1103 -35.48 12.70 14.77
N ALA A 1104 -36.37 13.67 14.93
CA ALA A 1104 -36.57 14.39 16.18
C ALA A 1104 -37.06 13.49 17.35
N VAL A 1105 -36.32 13.52 18.46
CA VAL A 1105 -36.57 12.76 19.70
C VAL A 1105 -36.58 13.67 20.93
N THR A 1106 -37.16 13.18 22.02
CA THR A 1106 -37.33 13.91 23.29
C THR A 1106 -37.18 12.98 24.49
N LEU A 1107 -36.69 13.54 25.61
CA LEU A 1107 -36.65 12.88 26.92
C LEU A 1107 -37.91 13.24 27.72
N LYS A 1108 -38.57 12.24 28.32
CA LYS A 1108 -39.75 12.38 29.20
C LYS A 1108 -39.60 11.58 30.48
#